data_AF-A3JGM2-F1
#
_entry.id   AF-A3JGM2-F1
#
_cell.length_a   1.000
_cell.length_b   1.000
_cell.length_c   1.000
_cell.angle_alpha   90.00
_cell.angle_beta   90.00
_cell.angle_gamma   90.00
#
_symmetry.space_group_name_H-M   'P 1'
#
loop_
_entity.id
_entity.type
_entity.pdbx_description
1 polymer ?
#
loop_
_entity_poly.entity_id
_entity_poly.type
_entity_poly.pdbx_seq_one_letter_code
_entity_poly.pdbx_strand_id
1 'polypeptide(L)'
;MNDRAPKKLWRWRTVARIRRSLLALLVFGQTAVASYYLLWIMPYHGGTPVEIGLLVLFALLYAWIAVGFWTAVVGFVLRLMGGDKHSLLNRYSNDDLEHTPLVKTAIVLPVYHEPVHWTFSGLKAVYQELERNGQIHYFEFFILSDSRNPEIWLEEQAKWHQLCDELGAHGRLFYRRRGVNLNYKSGNVADFLRRWGRLFKYMVVLDADSLMSGRTIVRMVQLMEREPQVGILQTNPSIINGQSLFARLQQFGNRLYSSLFATGLAAVQMGHAAFWGHNAILRVEPFMQHCGLRKLRGFGVFEGPIMSHDFVEAAYIGRAGYEVWLEPGLGESFEESPPTLADELSRDKRWAKGNLQHLWILCFGRRIRLAHRMAFLNGIMAYVASPLWLAFLALTTVAAAELTLSPIEYFPAGHEGLFPLWPEWRPEWALTLALSTLALLFVPKFLAIIDAIIHGLAKGFGGPWRLFLSVWVEIVFSVLLAPIRMLAHSRFVIASLLNVSLSWAGQNRTEETGWREALITQAPGLIIGGSWAVFAWWLDVSFFIWSLPVAVPLILAAPTSVLLSRVRVGQAIRRAGLLLIPEELATLPLLKNAAENRAQPASPWNIGHFEQAVLVPLVHQQQLALARPDRHSRRAVRLNDLVDQCIRNGPAALNKKQISELCEDRVALAELHRRAWIAPTGSYWGQAIARL
;
A
#
# COMPACT_ATOMS: atom_id res chain seq x y z
N MET A 1 3.20 -29.79 31.41
CA MET A 1 3.01 -29.15 32.73
C MET A 1 2.11 -27.94 32.56
N ASN A 2 1.05 -27.86 33.36
CA ASN A 2 0.04 -26.80 33.33
C ASN A 2 0.64 -25.46 33.77
N ASP A 3 1.15 -24.67 32.82
CA ASP A 3 1.47 -23.27 33.08
C ASP A 3 0.20 -22.43 32.96
N ARG A 4 -0.23 -21.89 34.10
CA ARG A 4 -1.27 -20.87 34.19
C ARG A 4 -0.92 -19.74 33.23
N ALA A 5 -1.70 -19.59 32.16
CA ALA A 5 -1.58 -18.47 31.23
C ALA A 5 -1.44 -17.14 32.02
N PRO A 6 -0.41 -16.32 31.77
CA PRO A 6 -0.10 -15.18 32.61
C PRO A 6 -1.28 -14.21 32.70
N LYS A 7 -1.61 -13.77 33.93
CA LYS A 7 -2.72 -12.84 34.27
C LYS A 7 -2.78 -11.56 33.41
N LYS A 8 -1.68 -11.16 32.75
CA LYS A 8 -1.62 -10.02 31.80
C LYS A 8 -2.50 -10.23 30.55
N LEU A 9 -2.66 -11.46 30.06
CA LEU A 9 -3.42 -11.80 28.83
C LEU A 9 -4.91 -11.42 28.88
N TRP A 10 -5.50 -11.41 30.09
CA TRP A 10 -6.92 -11.14 30.29
C TRP A 10 -7.26 -9.65 30.33
N ARG A 11 -6.26 -8.79 30.61
CA ARG A 11 -6.48 -7.34 30.75
C ARG A 11 -6.73 -6.67 29.41
N TRP A 12 -5.85 -6.86 28.42
CA TRP A 12 -5.99 -6.18 27.13
C TRP A 12 -7.26 -6.60 26.37
N ARG A 13 -7.64 -7.88 26.42
CA ARG A 13 -8.86 -8.38 25.75
C ARG A 13 -10.15 -7.74 26.28
N THR A 14 -10.17 -7.41 27.56
CA THR A 14 -11.31 -6.75 28.20
C THR A 14 -11.38 -5.29 27.79
N VAL A 15 -10.24 -4.58 27.83
CA VAL A 15 -10.13 -3.20 27.33
C VAL A 15 -10.51 -3.14 25.85
N ALA A 16 -10.08 -4.10 25.03
CA ALA A 16 -10.40 -4.16 23.60
C ALA A 16 -11.90 -4.34 23.36
N ARG A 17 -12.55 -5.20 24.16
CA ARG A 17 -14.01 -5.37 24.08
C ARG A 17 -14.73 -4.06 24.41
N ILE A 18 -14.36 -3.40 25.50
CA ILE A 18 -14.96 -2.12 25.91
C ILE A 18 -14.78 -1.07 24.81
N ARG A 19 -13.55 -0.87 24.31
CA ARG A 19 -13.26 0.14 23.27
C ARG A 19 -14.00 -0.15 21.97
N ARG A 20 -14.09 -1.41 21.54
CA ARG A 20 -14.83 -1.81 20.34
C ARG A 20 -16.34 -1.64 20.52
N SER A 21 -16.89 -1.97 21.69
CA SER A 21 -18.30 -1.77 21.99
C SER A 21 -18.66 -0.29 22.03
N LEU A 22 -17.81 0.55 22.62
CA LEU A 22 -17.99 2.01 22.61
C LEU A 22 -17.93 2.57 21.18
N LEU A 23 -16.93 2.15 20.39
CA LEU A 23 -16.84 2.55 18.99
C LEU A 23 -18.08 2.15 18.21
N ALA A 24 -18.54 0.90 18.37
CA ALA A 24 -19.75 0.40 17.72
C ALA A 24 -20.99 1.20 18.14
N LEU A 25 -21.14 1.48 19.44
CA LEU A 25 -22.25 2.29 19.96
C LEU A 25 -22.26 3.70 19.35
N LEU A 26 -21.10 4.36 19.29
CA LEU A 26 -20.98 5.70 18.73
C LEU A 26 -21.27 5.72 17.22
N VAL A 27 -20.72 4.76 16.48
CA VAL A 27 -20.94 4.63 15.03
C VAL A 27 -22.41 4.33 14.75
N PHE A 28 -22.97 3.25 15.29
CA PHE A 28 -24.33 2.84 15.00
C PHE A 28 -25.37 3.81 15.59
N GLY A 29 -25.12 4.36 16.77
CA GLY A 29 -25.98 5.37 17.37
C GLY A 29 -26.04 6.65 16.54
N GLN A 30 -24.89 7.17 16.12
CA GLN A 30 -24.84 8.34 15.25
C GLN A 30 -25.45 8.08 13.87
N THR A 31 -25.18 6.92 13.27
CA THR A 31 -25.81 6.53 12.00
C THR A 31 -27.32 6.42 12.13
N ALA A 32 -27.84 5.83 13.20
CA ALA A 32 -29.29 5.72 13.42
C ALA A 32 -29.94 7.10 13.50
N VAL A 33 -29.32 8.04 14.22
CA VAL A 33 -29.79 9.43 14.28
C VAL A 33 -29.72 10.09 12.91
N ALA A 34 -28.61 9.97 12.18
CA ALA A 34 -28.48 10.55 10.84
C ALA A 34 -29.49 9.96 9.84
N SER A 35 -29.71 8.65 9.88
CA SER A 35 -30.72 7.95 9.07
C SER A 35 -32.13 8.38 9.43
N TYR A 36 -32.42 8.62 10.71
CA TYR A 36 -33.70 9.19 11.13
C TYR A 36 -33.91 10.58 10.51
N TYR A 37 -32.89 11.46 10.56
CA TYR A 37 -32.98 12.77 9.91
C TYR A 37 -33.22 12.64 8.41
N LEU A 38 -32.51 11.73 7.72
CA LEU A 38 -32.72 11.49 6.30
C LEU A 38 -34.15 11.02 6.00
N LEU A 39 -34.71 10.13 6.82
CA LEU A 39 -36.08 9.65 6.67
C LEU A 39 -37.08 10.82 6.64
N TRP A 40 -36.90 11.79 7.52
CA TRP A 40 -37.75 12.98 7.63
C TRP A 40 -37.43 14.11 6.64
N ILE A 41 -36.35 13.99 5.88
CA ILE A 41 -36.04 14.90 4.77
C ILE A 41 -36.70 14.40 3.47
N MET A 42 -36.91 13.09 3.34
CA MET A 42 -37.47 12.49 2.14
C MET A 42 -38.99 12.70 2.06
N PRO A 43 -39.54 13.09 0.89
CA PRO A 43 -40.95 13.42 0.70
C PRO A 43 -41.96 12.40 1.28
N TYR A 44 -41.72 11.11 1.06
CA TYR A 44 -42.62 10.04 1.45
C TYR A 44 -42.12 9.23 2.65
N HIS A 45 -41.13 9.74 3.38
CA HIS A 45 -40.65 9.16 4.64
C HIS A 45 -40.28 7.67 4.57
N GLY A 46 -39.69 7.23 3.45
CA GLY A 46 -39.34 5.83 3.20
C GLY A 46 -40.46 5.00 2.57
N GLY A 47 -41.49 5.65 2.03
CA GLY A 47 -42.64 4.98 1.41
C GLY A 47 -42.37 4.40 0.03
N THR A 48 -41.32 4.87 -0.66
CA THR A 48 -40.98 4.41 -2.01
C THR A 48 -39.74 3.49 -2.03
N PRO A 49 -39.62 2.56 -3.01
CA PRO A 49 -38.43 1.75 -3.17
C PRO A 49 -37.13 2.56 -3.34
N VAL A 50 -37.22 3.73 -3.99
CA VAL A 50 -36.08 4.65 -4.19
C VAL A 50 -35.63 5.24 -2.85
N GLU A 51 -36.57 5.71 -2.01
CA GLU A 51 -36.27 6.24 -0.68
C GLU A 51 -35.68 5.18 0.26
N ILE A 52 -36.20 3.95 0.23
CA ILE A 52 -35.63 2.82 0.99
C ILE A 52 -34.19 2.55 0.51
N GLY A 53 -33.97 2.54 -0.81
CA GLY A 53 -32.64 2.36 -1.39
C GLY A 53 -31.66 3.46 -0.93
N LEU A 54 -32.09 4.72 -0.97
CA LEU A 54 -31.32 5.86 -0.47
C LEU A 54 -30.99 5.73 1.01
N LEU A 55 -31.98 5.39 1.85
CA LEU A 55 -31.79 5.21 3.29
C LEU A 55 -30.77 4.11 3.61
N VAL A 56 -30.85 2.97 2.93
CA VAL A 56 -29.92 1.85 3.12
C VAL A 56 -28.50 2.24 2.69
N LEU A 57 -28.35 2.81 1.49
CA LEU A 57 -27.04 3.25 1.00
C LEU A 57 -26.44 4.34 1.90
N PHE A 58 -27.25 5.31 2.31
CA PHE A 58 -26.84 6.36 3.23
C PHE A 58 -26.37 5.78 4.56
N ALA A 59 -27.17 4.89 5.19
CA ALA A 59 -26.81 4.29 6.47
C ALA A 59 -25.46 3.54 6.39
N LEU A 60 -25.24 2.79 5.31
CA LEU A 60 -24.00 2.05 5.08
C LEU A 60 -22.80 3.00 4.89
N LEU A 61 -22.92 4.00 4.02
CA LEU A 61 -21.86 4.96 3.72
C LEU A 61 -21.53 5.84 4.93
N TYR A 62 -22.57 6.35 5.61
CA TYR A 62 -22.44 7.20 6.78
C TYR A 62 -21.79 6.45 7.96
N ALA A 63 -22.23 5.21 8.23
CA ALA A 63 -21.57 4.36 9.22
C ALA A 63 -20.08 4.16 8.91
N TRP A 64 -19.74 3.98 7.63
CA TRP A 64 -18.35 3.77 7.23
C TRP A 64 -17.46 5.00 7.47
N ILE A 65 -17.98 6.19 7.13
CA ILE A 65 -17.30 7.45 7.42
C ILE A 65 -17.16 7.65 8.93
N ALA A 66 -18.21 7.35 9.70
CA ALA A 66 -18.21 7.47 11.16
C ALA A 66 -17.15 6.58 11.83
N VAL A 67 -16.89 5.37 11.30
CA VAL A 67 -15.79 4.51 11.79
C VAL A 67 -14.44 5.24 11.69
N GLY A 68 -14.16 5.88 10.55
CA GLY A 68 -12.93 6.65 10.36
C GLY A 68 -12.84 7.83 11.32
N PHE A 69 -13.92 8.62 11.43
CA PHE A 69 -14.00 9.76 12.34
C PHE A 69 -13.73 9.37 13.79
N TRP A 70 -14.47 8.41 14.33
CA TRP A 70 -14.32 8.00 15.73
C TRP A 70 -12.96 7.33 16.00
N THR A 71 -12.39 6.64 15.00
CA THR A 71 -11.01 6.15 15.11
C THR A 71 -10.02 7.29 15.27
N ALA A 72 -10.13 8.35 14.46
CA ALA A 72 -9.27 9.53 14.59
C ALA A 72 -9.48 10.27 15.92
N VAL A 73 -10.73 10.42 16.38
CA VAL A 73 -11.06 11.05 17.67
C VAL A 73 -10.44 10.27 18.83
N VAL A 74 -10.59 8.94 18.85
CA VAL A 74 -9.95 8.07 19.87
C VAL A 74 -8.44 8.23 19.83
N GLY A 75 -7.84 8.24 18.64
CA GLY A 75 -6.41 8.47 18.46
C GLY A 75 -5.95 9.82 19.03
N PHE A 76 -6.67 10.90 18.71
CA PHE A 76 -6.42 12.25 19.22
C PHE A 76 -6.49 12.31 20.75
N VAL A 77 -7.58 11.81 21.33
CA VAL A 77 -7.76 11.80 22.80
C VAL A 77 -6.64 11.01 23.48
N LEU A 78 -6.27 9.84 22.97
CA LEU A 78 -5.19 9.05 23.55
C LEU A 78 -3.84 9.76 23.45
N ARG A 79 -3.55 10.45 22.35
CA ARG A 79 -2.32 11.22 22.20
C ARG A 79 -2.25 12.40 23.17
N LEU A 80 -3.35 13.12 23.37
CA LEU A 80 -3.44 14.16 24.40
C LEU A 80 -3.17 13.63 25.81
N MET A 81 -3.54 12.38 26.08
CA MET A 81 -3.32 11.71 27.36
C MET A 81 -1.91 11.10 27.50
N GLY A 82 -0.98 11.37 26.58
CA GLY A 82 0.38 10.82 26.59
C GLY A 82 0.54 9.46 25.89
N GLY A 83 -0.45 9.04 25.11
CA GLY A 83 -0.46 7.78 24.36
C GLY A 83 -1.25 6.66 25.02
N ASP A 84 -1.39 5.53 24.32
CA ASP A 84 -2.09 4.37 24.87
C ASP A 84 -1.20 3.62 25.87
N LYS A 85 -1.57 3.62 27.16
CA LYS A 85 -0.91 2.84 28.21
C LYS A 85 -0.89 1.32 27.94
N HIS A 86 -1.74 0.83 27.05
CA HIS A 86 -1.80 -0.58 26.67
C HIS A 86 -0.99 -0.93 25.42
N SER A 87 -0.36 0.07 24.75
CA SER A 87 0.57 -0.18 23.65
C SER A 87 1.74 -1.04 24.11
N LEU A 88 2.39 -1.76 23.20
CA LEU A 88 3.51 -2.63 23.56
C LEU A 88 4.71 -1.80 24.04
N LEU A 89 4.99 -0.67 23.39
CA LEU A 89 6.09 0.21 23.78
C LEU A 89 5.92 0.78 25.20
N ASN A 90 4.71 1.19 25.57
CA ASN A 90 4.46 1.82 26.87
C ASN A 90 4.39 0.83 28.05
N ARG A 91 4.51 -0.48 27.80
CA ARG A 91 4.52 -1.52 28.85
C ARG A 91 5.87 -1.73 29.51
N TYR A 92 6.93 -1.25 28.85
CA TYR A 92 8.31 -1.47 29.25
C TYR A 92 9.02 -0.13 29.30
N SER A 93 9.93 0.04 30.25
CA SER A 93 10.82 1.20 30.21
C SER A 93 11.81 1.08 29.04
N ASN A 94 12.41 2.19 28.63
CA ASN A 94 13.48 2.15 27.64
C ASN A 94 14.66 1.29 28.12
N ASP A 95 14.97 1.37 29.41
CA ASP A 95 16.01 0.59 30.06
C ASP A 95 15.72 -0.91 29.99
N ASP A 96 14.48 -1.33 30.27
CA ASP A 96 14.07 -2.74 30.15
C ASP A 96 14.29 -3.27 28.72
N LEU A 97 13.96 -2.45 27.71
CA LEU A 97 14.08 -2.84 26.31
C LEU A 97 15.54 -2.90 25.90
N GLU A 98 16.36 -1.92 26.27
CA GLU A 98 17.80 -1.88 25.99
C GLU A 98 18.56 -3.06 26.60
N HIS A 99 18.19 -3.50 27.80
CA HIS A 99 18.75 -4.70 28.45
C HIS A 99 18.19 -6.03 27.90
N THR A 100 17.24 -6.00 26.97
CA THR A 100 16.69 -7.23 26.37
C THR A 100 17.67 -7.81 25.36
N PRO A 101 18.08 -9.09 25.49
CA PRO A 101 19.04 -9.68 24.56
C PRO A 101 18.46 -9.77 23.16
N LEU A 102 19.31 -9.52 22.17
CA LEU A 102 18.97 -9.73 20.77
C LEU A 102 19.22 -11.19 20.37
N VAL A 103 18.53 -11.60 19.31
CA VAL A 103 18.57 -12.96 18.78
C VAL A 103 18.70 -12.90 17.26
N LYS A 104 19.20 -14.00 16.69
CA LYS A 104 19.39 -14.12 15.25
C LYS A 104 18.08 -13.88 14.50
N THR A 105 18.08 -12.85 13.64
CA THR A 105 16.90 -12.34 12.94
C THR A 105 17.21 -12.17 11.46
N ALA A 106 16.33 -12.68 10.59
CA ALA A 106 16.46 -12.48 9.15
C ALA A 106 15.82 -11.14 8.73
N ILE A 107 16.46 -10.39 7.85
CA ILE A 107 15.87 -9.25 7.15
C ILE A 107 15.64 -9.69 5.71
N VAL A 108 14.40 -9.81 5.29
CA VAL A 108 14.04 -10.30 3.95
C VAL A 108 13.54 -9.15 3.07
N LEU A 109 14.06 -9.08 1.85
CA LEU A 109 13.73 -8.06 0.85
C LEU A 109 13.27 -8.76 -0.44
N PRO A 110 11.96 -9.00 -0.63
CA PRO A 110 11.42 -9.49 -1.89
C PRO A 110 11.53 -8.41 -2.99
N VAL A 111 12.10 -8.79 -4.13
CA VAL A 111 12.25 -7.93 -5.32
C VAL A 111 11.73 -8.66 -6.57
N TYR A 112 11.31 -7.92 -7.58
CA TYR A 112 10.77 -8.43 -8.84
C TYR A 112 11.20 -7.66 -10.10
N HIS A 113 11.07 -6.34 -10.16
CA HIS A 113 11.48 -5.53 -11.32
C HIS A 113 11.71 -4.07 -10.90
N GLU A 114 11.94 -3.85 -9.61
CA GLU A 114 12.29 -2.57 -9.06
C GLU A 114 13.67 -2.13 -9.53
N PRO A 115 13.94 -0.82 -9.63
CA PRO A 115 15.27 -0.33 -9.98
C PRO A 115 16.31 -0.84 -8.97
N VAL A 116 17.26 -1.65 -9.44
CA VAL A 116 18.19 -2.39 -8.58
C VAL A 116 19.04 -1.40 -7.78
N HIS A 117 19.64 -0.42 -8.45
CA HIS A 117 20.44 0.61 -7.79
C HIS A 117 19.69 1.32 -6.66
N TRP A 118 18.45 1.78 -6.91
CA TRP A 118 17.65 2.48 -5.91
C TRP A 118 17.33 1.61 -4.69
N THR A 119 16.94 0.37 -4.95
CA THR A 119 16.53 -0.63 -3.95
C THR A 119 17.72 -1.06 -3.09
N PHE A 120 18.84 -1.42 -3.72
CA PHE A 120 20.02 -1.96 -3.06
C PHE A 120 20.78 -0.88 -2.30
N SER A 121 20.82 0.36 -2.81
CA SER A 121 21.37 1.50 -2.06
C SER A 121 20.54 1.84 -0.82
N GLY A 122 19.23 1.61 -0.85
CA GLY A 122 18.37 1.68 0.33
C GLY A 122 18.69 0.60 1.36
N LEU A 123 18.78 -0.66 0.92
CA LEU A 123 19.18 -1.79 1.77
C LEU A 123 20.57 -1.57 2.41
N LYS A 124 21.53 -1.05 1.64
CA LYS A 124 22.86 -0.66 2.10
C LYS A 124 22.80 0.33 3.26
N ALA A 125 21.92 1.34 3.18
CA ALA A 125 21.76 2.31 4.25
C ALA A 125 21.23 1.68 5.56
N VAL A 126 20.27 0.74 5.45
CA VAL A 126 19.74 -0.01 6.61
C VAL A 126 20.84 -0.87 7.23
N TYR A 127 21.64 -1.57 6.41
CA TYR A 127 22.78 -2.37 6.88
C TYR A 127 23.79 -1.50 7.64
N GLN A 128 24.21 -0.39 7.04
CA GLN A 128 25.20 0.52 7.63
C GLN A 128 24.75 1.10 8.97
N GLU A 129 23.45 1.33 9.15
CA GLU A 129 22.94 1.82 10.44
C GLU A 129 22.96 0.75 11.53
N LEU A 130 22.62 -0.50 11.20
CA LEU A 130 22.75 -1.63 12.13
C LEU A 130 24.21 -1.91 12.52
N GLU A 131 25.13 -1.74 11.56
CA GLU A 131 26.57 -1.83 11.77
C GLU A 131 27.10 -0.71 12.68
N ARG A 132 26.73 0.55 12.40
CA ARG A 132 27.11 1.70 13.24
C ARG A 132 26.61 1.56 14.68
N ASN A 133 25.44 0.92 14.87
CA ASN A 133 24.89 0.65 16.20
C ASN A 133 25.53 -0.57 16.89
N GLY A 134 26.47 -1.26 16.24
CA GLY A 134 27.17 -2.43 16.80
C GLY A 134 26.30 -3.68 16.94
N GLN A 135 25.18 -3.77 16.21
CA GLN A 135 24.21 -4.87 16.34
C GLN A 135 24.15 -5.78 15.11
N ILE A 136 24.97 -5.52 14.09
CA ILE A 136 24.92 -6.21 12.79
C ILE A 136 25.08 -7.72 12.88
N HIS A 137 25.79 -8.24 13.88
CA HIS A 137 26.03 -9.68 14.06
C HIS A 137 24.77 -10.49 14.39
N TYR A 138 23.69 -9.84 14.83
CA TYR A 138 22.40 -10.50 15.06
C TYR A 138 21.53 -10.61 13.81
N PHE A 139 21.90 -9.93 12.72
CA PHE A 139 21.07 -9.80 11.53
C PHE A 139 21.72 -10.42 10.29
N GLU A 140 20.92 -11.17 9.52
CA GLU A 140 21.30 -11.66 8.19
C GLU A 140 20.27 -11.21 7.17
N PHE A 141 20.73 -10.79 6.00
CA PHE A 141 19.94 -10.15 4.97
C PHE A 141 19.72 -11.08 3.79
N PHE A 142 18.50 -11.14 3.27
CA PHE A 142 18.11 -12.01 2.17
C PHE A 142 17.37 -11.21 1.10
N ILE A 143 18.02 -11.01 -0.04
CA ILE A 143 17.41 -10.47 -1.25
C ILE A 143 16.74 -11.61 -1.99
N LEU A 144 15.41 -11.57 -2.07
CA LEU A 144 14.58 -12.64 -2.64
C LEU A 144 14.03 -12.18 -3.99
N SER A 145 14.68 -12.56 -5.08
CA SER A 145 14.32 -12.12 -6.44
C SER A 145 13.35 -13.05 -7.16
N ASP A 146 12.29 -12.46 -7.70
CA ASP A 146 11.41 -13.05 -8.71
C ASP A 146 11.66 -12.47 -10.12
N SER A 147 12.74 -11.73 -10.31
CA SER A 147 12.99 -10.98 -11.53
C SER A 147 13.11 -11.86 -12.77
N ARG A 148 12.37 -11.49 -13.82
CA ARG A 148 12.27 -12.24 -15.09
C ARG A 148 13.07 -11.64 -16.25
N ASN A 149 13.48 -10.39 -16.13
CA ASN A 149 14.22 -9.71 -17.19
C ASN A 149 15.72 -9.94 -16.97
N PRO A 150 16.46 -10.55 -17.91
CA PRO A 150 17.91 -10.79 -17.76
C PRO A 150 18.69 -9.54 -17.43
N GLU A 151 18.37 -8.41 -18.04
CA GLU A 151 19.04 -7.14 -17.72
C GLU A 151 18.88 -6.71 -16.26
N ILE A 152 17.77 -7.07 -15.60
CA ILE A 152 17.50 -6.68 -14.21
C ILE A 152 18.13 -7.68 -13.25
N TRP A 153 17.92 -8.99 -13.45
CA TRP A 153 18.44 -9.95 -12.47
C TRP A 153 19.96 -10.15 -12.56
N LEU A 154 20.58 -9.89 -13.71
CA LEU A 154 22.05 -9.84 -13.82
C LEU A 154 22.62 -8.65 -13.06
N GLU A 155 21.98 -7.48 -13.16
CA GLU A 155 22.31 -6.30 -12.36
C GLU A 155 22.18 -6.59 -10.86
N GLU A 156 21.09 -7.24 -10.45
CA GLU A 156 20.89 -7.66 -9.04
C GLU A 156 22.04 -8.52 -8.53
N GLN A 157 22.48 -9.53 -9.29
CA GLN A 157 23.56 -10.41 -8.86
C GLN A 157 24.90 -9.68 -8.79
N ALA A 158 25.22 -8.88 -9.80
CA ALA A 158 26.45 -8.09 -9.82
C ALA A 158 26.48 -7.09 -8.65
N LYS A 159 25.38 -6.36 -8.43
CA LYS A 159 25.28 -5.35 -7.37
C LYS A 159 25.26 -5.99 -5.99
N TRP A 160 24.61 -7.14 -5.82
CA TRP A 160 24.65 -7.89 -4.57
C TRP A 160 26.08 -8.27 -4.20
N HIS A 161 26.86 -8.81 -5.15
CA HIS A 161 28.25 -9.17 -4.89
C HIS A 161 29.10 -7.94 -4.53
N GLN A 162 28.95 -6.85 -5.28
CA GLN A 162 29.61 -5.58 -4.96
C GLN A 162 29.27 -5.10 -3.54
N LEU A 163 28.00 -5.19 -3.13
CA LEU A 163 27.61 -4.83 -1.77
C LEU A 163 28.25 -5.74 -0.71
N CYS A 164 28.38 -7.04 -0.98
CA CYS A 164 29.08 -7.96 -0.08
C CYS A 164 30.55 -7.54 0.14
N ASP A 165 31.24 -7.13 -0.93
CA ASP A 165 32.63 -6.65 -0.84
C ASP A 165 32.72 -5.31 -0.10
N GLU A 166 31.91 -4.33 -0.49
CA GLU A 166 31.91 -2.98 0.08
C GLU A 166 31.58 -2.97 1.59
N LEU A 167 30.71 -3.87 2.04
CA LEU A 167 30.23 -3.94 3.42
C LEU A 167 30.93 -5.03 4.24
N GLY A 168 31.85 -5.80 3.64
CA GLY A 168 32.38 -7.01 4.27
C GLY A 168 31.28 -8.00 4.69
N ALA A 169 30.16 -8.03 3.95
CA ALA A 169 28.94 -8.75 4.31
C ALA A 169 28.90 -10.20 3.79
N HIS A 170 30.04 -10.76 3.38
CA HIS A 170 30.15 -12.17 3.01
C HIS A 170 29.68 -13.07 4.15
N GLY A 171 28.74 -13.98 3.85
CA GLY A 171 28.11 -14.83 4.85
C GLY A 171 27.02 -14.16 5.69
N ARG A 172 26.64 -12.90 5.41
CA ARG A 172 25.51 -12.20 6.04
C ARG A 172 24.49 -11.66 5.05
N LEU A 173 24.92 -11.23 3.85
CA LEU A 173 24.04 -10.75 2.79
C LEU A 173 23.92 -11.82 1.70
N PHE A 174 22.72 -12.37 1.54
CA PHE A 174 22.43 -13.45 0.61
C PHE A 174 21.50 -12.97 -0.51
N TYR A 175 21.75 -13.44 -1.72
CA TYR A 175 20.87 -13.25 -2.87
C TYR A 175 20.33 -14.59 -3.34
N ARG A 176 19.04 -14.64 -3.66
CA ARG A 176 18.42 -15.81 -4.30
C ARG A 176 17.37 -15.39 -5.30
N ARG A 177 17.50 -15.87 -6.53
CA ARG A 177 16.48 -15.79 -7.58
C ARG A 177 15.73 -17.13 -7.74
N ARG A 178 14.40 -17.07 -7.93
CA ARG A 178 13.61 -18.26 -8.30
C ARG A 178 13.61 -18.48 -9.81
N GLY A 179 13.78 -19.74 -10.22
CA GLY A 179 13.57 -20.14 -11.62
C GLY A 179 12.09 -20.28 -12.00
N VAL A 180 11.22 -20.56 -11.02
CA VAL A 180 9.77 -20.70 -11.21
C VAL A 180 9.04 -19.87 -10.16
N ASN A 181 8.38 -18.80 -10.58
CA ASN A 181 7.71 -17.88 -9.68
C ASN A 181 6.27 -18.33 -9.48
N LEU A 182 5.99 -19.00 -8.36
CA LEU A 182 4.64 -19.34 -7.93
C LEU A 182 4.22 -18.42 -6.79
N ASN A 183 2.94 -18.01 -6.79
CA ASN A 183 2.28 -17.23 -5.73
C ASN A 183 2.92 -15.86 -5.39
N TYR A 184 3.59 -15.21 -6.36
CA TYR A 184 4.13 -13.85 -6.23
C TYR A 184 5.01 -13.68 -4.96
N LYS A 185 4.92 -12.52 -4.28
CA LYS A 185 5.64 -12.18 -3.04
C LYS A 185 5.49 -13.25 -1.95
N SER A 186 4.25 -13.67 -1.65
CA SER A 186 3.98 -14.70 -0.63
C SER A 186 4.71 -16.02 -0.90
N GLY A 187 4.75 -16.46 -2.16
CA GLY A 187 5.47 -17.66 -2.55
C GLY A 187 6.99 -17.49 -2.46
N ASN A 188 7.49 -16.28 -2.68
CA ASN A 188 8.91 -15.97 -2.60
C ASN A 188 9.41 -16.05 -1.15
N VAL A 189 8.65 -15.45 -0.22
CA VAL A 189 8.88 -15.55 1.23
C VAL A 189 8.72 -17.00 1.71
N ALA A 190 7.70 -17.73 1.22
CA ALA A 190 7.50 -19.12 1.57
C ALA A 190 8.68 -20.04 1.14
N ASP A 191 9.31 -19.77 -0.01
CA ASP A 191 10.51 -20.51 -0.43
C ASP A 191 11.72 -20.21 0.48
N PHE A 192 11.89 -18.95 0.91
CA PHE A 192 12.90 -18.60 1.91
C PHE A 192 12.66 -19.35 3.22
N LEU A 193 11.43 -19.34 3.73
CA LEU A 193 11.07 -20.00 4.97
C LEU A 193 11.31 -21.51 4.93
N ARG A 194 11.06 -22.17 3.79
CA ARG A 194 11.33 -23.61 3.60
C ARG A 194 12.81 -23.95 3.64
N ARG A 195 13.67 -23.08 3.10
CA ARG A 195 15.10 -23.32 2.98
C ARG A 195 15.87 -22.92 4.24
N TRP A 196 15.57 -21.75 4.80
CA TRP A 196 16.36 -21.13 5.86
C TRP A 196 15.56 -20.68 7.07
N GLY A 197 14.23 -20.69 7.03
CA GLY A 197 13.39 -20.15 8.11
C GLY A 197 13.69 -20.72 9.49
N ARG A 198 14.02 -22.02 9.58
CA ARG A 198 14.37 -22.69 10.86
C ARG A 198 15.63 -22.15 11.55
N LEU A 199 16.46 -21.38 10.84
CA LEU A 199 17.69 -20.78 11.39
C LEU A 199 17.43 -19.49 12.16
N PHE A 200 16.22 -18.93 12.07
CA PHE A 200 15.89 -17.63 12.63
C PHE A 200 14.68 -17.71 13.56
N LYS A 201 14.74 -17.00 14.68
CA LYS A 201 13.58 -16.83 15.57
C LYS A 201 12.57 -15.85 14.98
N TYR A 202 13.10 -14.78 14.36
CA TYR A 202 12.33 -13.71 13.77
C TYR A 202 12.73 -13.43 12.33
N MET A 203 11.80 -12.92 11.54
CA MET A 203 12.08 -12.28 10.26
C MET A 203 11.45 -10.88 10.22
N VAL A 204 12.19 -9.90 9.73
CA VAL A 204 11.69 -8.57 9.35
C VAL A 204 11.48 -8.58 7.84
N VAL A 205 10.26 -8.25 7.40
CA VAL A 205 9.94 -8.19 5.97
C VAL A 205 9.97 -6.74 5.54
N LEU A 206 10.81 -6.43 4.56
CA LEU A 206 10.89 -5.12 3.90
C LEU A 206 10.33 -5.25 2.48
N ASP A 207 9.71 -4.19 1.96
CA ASP A 207 9.49 -4.04 0.52
C ASP A 207 10.66 -3.29 -0.14
N ALA A 208 10.75 -3.36 -1.47
CA ALA A 208 11.87 -2.82 -2.24
C ALA A 208 12.06 -1.29 -2.09
N ASP A 209 11.00 -0.58 -1.72
CA ASP A 209 10.97 0.86 -1.42
C ASP A 209 11.00 1.17 0.09
N SER A 210 11.13 0.14 0.94
CA SER A 210 11.13 0.31 2.39
C SER A 210 12.49 0.74 2.93
N LEU A 211 12.47 1.70 3.85
CA LEU A 211 13.64 2.10 4.65
C LEU A 211 13.25 2.07 6.13
N MET A 212 13.99 1.32 6.94
CA MET A 212 13.74 1.24 8.38
C MET A 212 15.02 1.47 9.16
N SER A 213 14.93 2.22 10.26
CA SER A 213 16.13 2.47 11.05
C SER A 213 16.61 1.23 11.79
N GLY A 214 17.94 1.11 11.94
CA GLY A 214 18.54 0.05 12.74
C GLY A 214 18.00 0.05 14.18
N ARG A 215 17.73 1.24 14.74
CA ARG A 215 17.12 1.39 16.07
C ARG A 215 15.72 0.79 16.14
N THR A 216 14.87 1.06 15.14
CA THR A 216 13.50 0.51 15.10
C THR A 216 13.52 -1.01 14.92
N ILE A 217 14.39 -1.54 14.07
CA ILE A 217 14.56 -2.99 13.88
C ILE A 217 14.97 -3.66 15.20
N VAL A 218 15.96 -3.12 15.91
CA VAL A 218 16.41 -3.62 17.22
C VAL A 218 15.27 -3.58 18.23
N ARG A 219 14.55 -2.45 18.31
CA ARG A 219 13.43 -2.27 19.24
C ARG A 219 12.29 -3.26 18.97
N MET A 220 12.02 -3.58 17.71
CA MET A 220 11.06 -4.60 17.31
C MET A 220 11.46 -5.99 17.82
N VAL A 221 12.74 -6.37 17.71
CA VAL A 221 13.25 -7.65 18.26
C VAL A 221 13.11 -7.69 19.78
N GLN A 222 13.48 -6.61 20.47
CA GLN A 222 13.38 -6.52 21.94
C GLN A 222 11.92 -6.68 22.41
N LEU A 223 10.97 -6.02 21.74
CA LEU A 223 9.54 -6.18 22.04
C LEU A 223 9.08 -7.62 21.80
N MET A 224 9.51 -8.26 20.71
CA MET A 224 9.16 -9.65 20.42
C MET A 224 9.72 -10.66 21.42
N GLU A 225 10.91 -10.39 22.00
CA GLU A 225 11.48 -11.20 23.08
C GLU A 225 10.71 -11.03 24.40
N ARG A 226 10.30 -9.80 24.73
CA ARG A 226 9.51 -9.53 25.95
C ARG A 226 8.06 -10.00 25.84
N GLU A 227 7.51 -10.07 24.64
CA GLU A 227 6.12 -10.45 24.38
C GLU A 227 6.03 -11.76 23.56
N PRO A 228 6.22 -12.93 24.20
CA PRO A 228 6.29 -14.22 23.51
C PRO A 228 5.00 -14.61 22.77
N GLN A 229 3.88 -14.00 23.13
CA GLN A 229 2.56 -14.23 22.53
C GLN A 229 2.35 -13.43 21.25
N VAL A 230 3.21 -12.46 20.94
CA VAL A 230 3.13 -11.69 19.70
C VAL A 230 3.75 -12.52 18.58
N GLY A 231 2.93 -12.77 17.55
CA GLY A 231 3.33 -13.48 16.34
C GLY A 231 3.73 -12.52 15.22
N ILE A 232 3.08 -11.36 15.14
CA ILE A 232 3.39 -10.29 14.17
C ILE A 232 3.33 -8.94 14.88
N LEU A 233 4.35 -8.12 14.66
CA LEU A 233 4.42 -6.73 15.11
C LEU A 233 4.65 -5.81 13.90
N GLN A 234 3.64 -5.01 13.59
CA GLN A 234 3.57 -4.08 12.46
C GLN A 234 3.91 -2.67 12.92
N THR A 235 4.82 -1.99 12.20
CA THR A 235 5.04 -0.55 12.39
C THR A 235 4.02 0.27 11.61
N ASN A 236 4.04 1.60 11.75
CA ASN A 236 3.27 2.52 10.91
C ASN A 236 4.21 3.26 9.93
N PRO A 237 4.42 2.73 8.71
CA PRO A 237 5.33 3.34 7.73
C PRO A 237 4.86 4.75 7.35
N SER A 238 5.82 5.68 7.30
CA SER A 238 5.61 7.04 6.79
C SER A 238 6.08 7.14 5.34
N ILE A 239 5.28 7.79 4.51
CA ILE A 239 5.66 8.04 3.11
C ILE A 239 6.77 9.09 3.06
N ILE A 240 7.78 8.87 2.22
CA ILE A 240 8.89 9.81 1.95
C ILE A 240 9.18 9.93 0.44
N ASN A 241 10.13 10.80 0.09
CA ASN A 241 10.66 11.01 -1.26
C ASN A 241 9.63 11.47 -2.31
N GLY A 242 8.52 12.09 -1.89
CA GLY A 242 7.53 12.68 -2.78
C GLY A 242 8.09 13.85 -3.61
N GLN A 243 8.22 13.64 -4.92
CA GLN A 243 8.73 14.65 -5.86
C GLN A 243 7.61 15.41 -6.60
N SER A 244 6.66 14.68 -7.20
CA SER A 244 5.49 15.27 -7.87
C SER A 244 4.54 15.92 -6.87
N LEU A 245 3.71 16.86 -7.33
CA LEU A 245 2.69 17.46 -6.46
C LEU A 245 1.78 16.39 -5.83
N PHE A 246 1.40 15.38 -6.61
CA PHE A 246 0.62 14.24 -6.14
C PHE A 246 1.30 13.46 -5.00
N ALA A 247 2.56 13.07 -5.19
CA ALA A 247 3.30 12.31 -4.19
C ALA A 247 3.56 13.16 -2.93
N ARG A 248 3.77 14.47 -3.08
CA ARG A 248 3.91 15.39 -1.94
C ARG A 248 2.64 15.54 -1.11
N LEU A 249 1.48 15.62 -1.77
CA LEU A 249 0.17 15.64 -1.09
C LEU A 249 -0.05 14.37 -0.28
N GLN A 250 0.22 13.20 -0.88
CA GLN A 250 0.12 11.92 -0.18
C GLN A 250 1.12 11.81 0.97
N GLN A 251 2.38 12.19 0.75
CA GLN A 251 3.42 12.22 1.77
C GLN A 251 3.00 13.08 2.98
N PHE A 252 2.58 14.32 2.72
CA PHE A 252 2.14 15.25 3.75
C PHE A 252 0.93 14.71 4.51
N GLY A 253 -0.10 14.27 3.78
CA GLY A 253 -1.34 13.74 4.37
C GLY A 253 -1.09 12.48 5.20
N ASN A 254 -0.31 11.51 4.68
CA ASN A 254 0.08 10.31 5.40
C ASN A 254 0.83 10.69 6.69
N ARG A 255 1.85 11.55 6.62
CA ARG A 255 2.69 11.86 7.78
C ARG A 255 1.95 12.62 8.88
N LEU A 256 1.02 13.52 8.51
CA LEU A 256 0.24 14.31 9.46
C LEU A 256 -0.91 13.48 10.06
N TYR A 257 -1.76 12.91 9.20
CA TYR A 257 -3.01 12.28 9.63
C TYR A 257 -2.79 10.88 10.22
N SER A 258 -1.82 10.11 9.72
CA SER A 258 -1.61 8.71 10.19
C SER A 258 -1.34 8.61 11.68
N SER A 259 -0.74 9.64 12.31
CA SER A 259 -0.48 9.65 13.75
C SER A 259 -1.77 9.45 14.57
N LEU A 260 -2.86 10.13 14.20
CA LEU A 260 -4.17 9.99 14.83
C LEU A 260 -4.81 8.65 14.48
N PHE A 261 -4.92 8.36 13.18
CA PHE A 261 -5.62 7.17 12.69
C PHE A 261 -4.94 5.87 13.15
N ALA A 262 -3.62 5.78 13.09
CA ALA A 262 -2.86 4.61 13.53
C ALA A 262 -2.96 4.41 15.05
N THR A 263 -2.90 5.48 15.84
CA THR A 263 -3.08 5.40 17.31
C THR A 263 -4.48 4.92 17.66
N GLY A 264 -5.51 5.48 17.05
CA GLY A 264 -6.89 5.05 17.26
C GLY A 264 -7.13 3.62 16.82
N LEU A 265 -6.61 3.25 15.65
CA LEU A 265 -6.73 1.90 15.10
C LEU A 265 -6.04 0.88 15.99
N ALA A 266 -4.80 1.14 16.41
CA ALA A 266 -4.06 0.31 17.35
C ALA A 266 -4.79 0.15 18.68
N ALA A 267 -5.39 1.23 19.20
CA ALA A 267 -6.13 1.21 20.46
C ALA A 267 -7.40 0.36 20.41
N VAL A 268 -8.07 0.28 19.25
CA VAL A 268 -9.29 -0.53 19.05
C VAL A 268 -8.94 -1.98 18.68
N GLN A 269 -7.92 -2.18 17.86
CA GLN A 269 -7.51 -3.51 17.39
C GLN A 269 -6.71 -4.27 18.44
N MET A 270 -5.79 -3.63 19.15
CA MET A 270 -4.84 -4.25 20.09
C MET A 270 -4.21 -5.52 19.48
N GLY A 271 -4.13 -6.64 20.23
CA GLY A 271 -3.56 -7.90 19.76
C GLY A 271 -4.31 -8.61 18.64
N HIS A 272 -5.25 -7.95 17.96
CA HIS A 272 -5.92 -8.43 16.74
C HIS A 272 -5.77 -7.43 15.57
N ALA A 273 -4.60 -6.78 15.47
CA ALA A 273 -4.32 -5.83 14.41
C ALA A 273 -4.18 -6.51 13.03
N ALA A 274 -4.21 -5.68 11.99
CA ALA A 274 -3.89 -6.12 10.63
C ALA A 274 -2.37 -6.19 10.42
N PHE A 275 -1.96 -6.92 9.38
CA PHE A 275 -0.60 -6.96 8.84
C PHE A 275 -0.66 -6.44 7.41
N TRP A 276 0.27 -5.56 7.03
CA TRP A 276 0.29 -4.90 5.71
C TRP A 276 1.40 -5.43 4.78
N GLY A 277 2.05 -6.54 5.15
CA GLY A 277 2.97 -7.24 4.26
C GLY A 277 4.44 -6.81 4.34
N HIS A 278 4.75 -5.67 4.95
CA HIS A 278 6.12 -5.18 5.12
C HIS A 278 6.25 -4.22 6.32
N ASN A 279 7.48 -3.82 6.61
CA ASN A 279 7.90 -3.03 7.77
C ASN A 279 7.38 -3.61 9.08
N ALA A 280 7.42 -4.94 9.16
CA ALA A 280 6.91 -5.74 10.26
C ALA A 280 7.90 -6.84 10.62
N ILE A 281 7.90 -7.24 11.89
CA ILE A 281 8.64 -8.39 12.40
C ILE A 281 7.66 -9.54 12.67
N LEU A 282 8.04 -10.75 12.27
CA LEU A 282 7.23 -11.95 12.39
C LEU A 282 8.00 -13.02 13.14
N ARG A 283 7.31 -13.74 14.03
CA ARG A 283 7.81 -14.95 14.67
C ARG A 283 7.77 -16.10 13.66
N VAL A 284 8.95 -16.61 13.29
CA VAL A 284 9.10 -17.51 12.14
C VAL A 284 8.40 -18.84 12.35
N GLU A 285 8.62 -19.48 13.50
CA GLU A 285 8.05 -20.79 13.81
C GLU A 285 6.50 -20.86 13.68
N PRO A 286 5.70 -20.04 14.39
CA PRO A 286 4.25 -20.10 14.25
C PRO A 286 3.79 -19.65 12.87
N PHE A 287 4.50 -18.73 12.21
CA PHE A 287 4.19 -18.33 10.85
C PHE A 287 4.33 -19.51 9.88
N MET A 288 5.43 -20.27 9.98
CA MET A 288 5.63 -21.49 9.18
C MET A 288 4.58 -22.57 9.46
N GLN A 289 4.14 -22.71 10.71
CA GLN A 289 3.16 -23.73 11.12
C GLN A 289 1.73 -23.39 10.67
N HIS A 290 1.35 -22.10 10.63
CA HIS A 290 -0.05 -21.69 10.52
C HIS A 290 -0.40 -20.84 9.30
N CYS A 291 0.58 -20.18 8.67
CA CYS A 291 0.35 -19.22 7.57
C CYS A 291 0.56 -19.82 6.17
N GLY A 292 0.44 -21.14 6.02
CA GLY A 292 0.41 -21.77 4.70
C GLY A 292 -0.84 -21.37 3.89
N LEU A 293 -0.67 -20.51 2.89
CA LEU A 293 -1.76 -20.02 2.04
C LEU A 293 -2.18 -21.05 0.99
N ARG A 294 -3.34 -21.65 1.20
CA ARG A 294 -3.99 -22.49 0.18
C ARG A 294 -4.66 -21.61 -0.86
N LYS A 295 -4.66 -22.05 -2.12
CA LYS A 295 -5.44 -21.41 -3.19
C LYS A 295 -6.93 -21.44 -2.84
N LEU A 296 -7.63 -20.37 -3.18
CA LEU A 296 -9.08 -20.30 -3.07
C LEU A 296 -9.72 -21.25 -4.09
N ARG A 297 -10.84 -21.87 -3.67
CA ARG A 297 -11.58 -22.89 -4.45
C ARG A 297 -13.01 -22.41 -4.80
N GLY A 298 -13.23 -21.11 -4.78
CA GLY A 298 -14.51 -20.51 -5.16
C GLY A 298 -14.62 -20.37 -6.68
N PHE A 299 -15.40 -19.39 -7.13
CA PHE A 299 -15.63 -19.08 -8.54
C PHE A 299 -15.17 -17.66 -8.86
N GLY A 300 -14.81 -17.41 -10.13
CA GLY A 300 -14.45 -16.08 -10.61
C GLY A 300 -13.30 -15.44 -9.83
N VAL A 301 -13.54 -14.30 -9.19
CA VAL A 301 -12.52 -13.62 -8.36
C VAL A 301 -12.09 -14.46 -7.15
N PHE A 302 -12.94 -15.36 -6.66
CA PHE A 302 -12.71 -16.20 -5.48
C PHE A 302 -11.96 -17.51 -5.80
N GLU A 303 -11.25 -17.58 -6.93
CA GLU A 303 -10.43 -18.72 -7.33
C GLU A 303 -8.94 -18.32 -7.42
N GLY A 304 -8.05 -19.27 -7.13
CA GLY A 304 -6.61 -19.12 -7.37
C GLY A 304 -5.82 -18.61 -6.15
N PRO A 305 -4.58 -18.13 -6.36
CA PRO A 305 -3.75 -17.64 -5.26
C PRO A 305 -4.36 -16.39 -4.63
N ILE A 306 -4.21 -16.27 -3.31
CA ILE A 306 -4.60 -15.08 -2.55
C ILE A 306 -3.62 -13.96 -2.89
N MET A 307 -4.11 -12.85 -3.44
CA MET A 307 -3.26 -11.72 -3.82
C MET A 307 -2.88 -10.86 -2.61
N SER A 308 -3.86 -10.42 -1.83
CA SER A 308 -3.65 -9.69 -0.57
C SER A 308 -3.47 -10.68 0.59
N HIS A 309 -2.30 -11.28 0.66
CA HIS A 309 -2.02 -12.39 1.58
C HIS A 309 -1.85 -11.97 3.04
N ASP A 310 -1.29 -10.79 3.25
CA ASP A 310 -0.94 -10.14 4.51
C ASP A 310 -2.09 -10.13 5.54
N PHE A 311 -3.28 -9.67 5.17
CA PHE A 311 -4.44 -9.67 6.08
C PHE A 311 -4.85 -11.10 6.48
N VAL A 312 -4.69 -12.05 5.57
CA VAL A 312 -5.03 -13.47 5.79
C VAL A 312 -4.02 -14.12 6.73
N GLU A 313 -2.74 -13.79 6.57
CA GLU A 313 -1.67 -14.26 7.44
C GLU A 313 -1.83 -13.74 8.87
N ALA A 314 -2.18 -12.46 9.06
CA ALA A 314 -2.55 -11.92 10.38
C ALA A 314 -3.73 -12.69 10.99
N ALA A 315 -4.79 -12.91 10.21
CA ALA A 315 -5.96 -13.65 10.66
C ALA A 315 -5.62 -15.10 11.06
N TYR A 316 -4.67 -15.74 10.36
CA TYR A 316 -4.23 -17.11 10.64
C TYR A 316 -3.33 -17.19 11.87
N ILE A 317 -2.41 -16.23 12.08
CA ILE A 317 -1.66 -16.09 13.33
C ILE A 317 -2.63 -15.89 14.51
N GLY A 318 -3.60 -14.99 14.36
CA GLY A 318 -4.65 -14.80 15.35
C GLY A 318 -5.45 -16.07 15.61
N ARG A 319 -5.84 -16.81 14.57
CA ARG A 319 -6.52 -18.10 14.73
C ARG A 319 -5.67 -19.13 15.48
N ALA A 320 -4.36 -19.10 15.32
CA ALA A 320 -3.42 -19.99 16.00
C ALA A 320 -3.23 -19.69 17.50
N GLY A 321 -3.75 -18.57 18.00
CA GLY A 321 -3.67 -18.21 19.42
C GLY A 321 -2.81 -16.97 19.69
N TYR A 322 -1.87 -16.69 18.80
CA TYR A 322 -0.96 -15.54 18.88
C TYR A 322 -1.68 -14.19 18.71
N GLU A 323 -0.95 -13.14 19.05
CA GLU A 323 -1.35 -11.75 18.94
C GLU A 323 -0.69 -11.08 17.74
N VAL A 324 -1.43 -10.18 17.09
CA VAL A 324 -0.93 -9.30 16.02
C VAL A 324 -1.08 -7.87 16.52
N TRP A 325 0.00 -7.12 16.57
CA TRP A 325 0.00 -5.75 17.08
C TRP A 325 0.45 -4.75 16.03
N LEU A 326 -0.27 -3.63 15.94
CA LEU A 326 0.18 -2.40 15.30
C LEU A 326 0.73 -1.50 16.40
N GLU A 327 1.98 -1.07 16.28
CA GLU A 327 2.61 -0.18 17.26
C GLU A 327 3.01 1.14 16.59
N PRO A 328 2.15 2.17 16.66
CA PRO A 328 2.39 3.47 16.02
C PRO A 328 3.60 4.22 16.59
N GLY A 329 4.05 3.89 17.80
CA GLY A 329 5.24 4.50 18.41
C GLY A 329 6.55 4.01 17.80
N LEU A 330 6.55 2.90 17.04
CA LEU A 330 7.72 2.46 16.28
C LEU A 330 7.87 3.33 15.02
N GLY A 331 8.48 4.51 15.21
CA GLY A 331 8.82 5.45 14.15
C GLY A 331 9.99 5.01 13.29
N GLU A 332 10.51 5.92 12.46
CA GLU A 332 11.66 5.68 11.56
C GLU A 332 11.50 4.44 10.66
N SER A 333 10.27 4.25 10.20
CA SER A 333 9.85 3.23 9.24
C SER A 333 9.23 3.96 8.07
N PHE A 334 9.77 3.75 6.88
CA PHE A 334 9.45 4.55 5.71
C PHE A 334 9.16 3.68 4.48
N GLU A 335 8.36 4.25 3.58
CA GLU A 335 8.04 3.72 2.25
C GLU A 335 7.93 4.87 1.24
N GLU A 336 7.82 4.57 -0.05
CA GLU A 336 7.68 5.57 -1.10
C GLU A 336 6.27 5.51 -1.72
N SER A 337 5.75 6.66 -2.14
CA SER A 337 4.42 6.76 -2.76
C SER A 337 4.51 6.60 -4.28
N PRO A 338 3.45 6.07 -4.94
CA PRO A 338 3.30 6.22 -6.38
C PRO A 338 3.44 7.69 -6.82
N PRO A 339 4.18 7.98 -7.90
CA PRO A 339 4.48 9.36 -8.30
C PRO A 339 3.30 10.05 -9.00
N THR A 340 2.35 9.32 -9.59
CA THR A 340 1.20 9.90 -10.28
C THR A 340 -0.12 9.25 -9.87
N LEU A 341 -1.24 9.93 -10.14
CA LEU A 341 -2.58 9.38 -9.94
C LEU A 341 -2.79 8.08 -10.73
N ALA A 342 -2.24 7.98 -11.95
CA ALA A 342 -2.34 6.79 -12.77
C ALA A 342 -1.62 5.58 -12.13
N ASP A 343 -0.46 5.82 -11.50
CA ASP A 343 0.28 4.79 -10.78
C ASP A 343 -0.45 4.34 -9.51
N GLU A 344 -1.04 5.28 -8.75
CA GLU A 344 -1.90 4.97 -7.60
C GLU A 344 -3.07 4.09 -8.04
N LEU A 345 -3.85 4.52 -9.03
CA LEU A 345 -5.02 3.78 -9.51
C LEU A 345 -4.64 2.40 -10.08
N SER A 346 -3.45 2.27 -10.68
CA SER A 346 -2.94 0.97 -11.15
C SER A 346 -2.57 0.04 -10.00
N ARG A 347 -2.02 0.58 -8.91
CA ARG A 347 -1.79 -0.17 -7.65
C ARG A 347 -3.13 -0.58 -7.04
N ASP A 348 -4.06 0.36 -6.91
CA ASP A 348 -5.38 0.14 -6.32
C ASP A 348 -6.23 -0.87 -7.08
N LYS A 349 -6.11 -0.94 -8.42
CA LYS A 349 -6.77 -2.00 -9.19
C LYS A 349 -6.40 -3.41 -8.69
N ARG A 350 -5.13 -3.64 -8.34
CA ARG A 350 -4.68 -4.95 -7.80
C ARG A 350 -5.18 -5.17 -6.38
N TRP A 351 -5.10 -4.13 -5.56
CA TRP A 351 -5.57 -4.17 -4.17
C TRP A 351 -7.09 -4.36 -4.09
N ALA A 352 -7.88 -3.73 -4.97
CA ALA A 352 -9.32 -3.92 -5.06
C ALA A 352 -9.67 -5.40 -5.35
N LYS A 353 -9.02 -6.01 -6.36
CA LYS A 353 -9.24 -7.43 -6.66
C LYS A 353 -8.84 -8.33 -5.48
N GLY A 354 -7.71 -8.06 -4.84
CA GLY A 354 -7.22 -8.81 -3.67
C GLY A 354 -8.10 -8.66 -2.43
N ASN A 355 -8.61 -7.46 -2.14
CA ASN A 355 -9.54 -7.23 -1.03
C ASN A 355 -10.90 -7.86 -1.29
N LEU A 356 -11.40 -7.85 -2.52
CA LEU A 356 -12.63 -8.56 -2.86
C LEU A 356 -12.49 -10.08 -2.63
N GLN A 357 -11.32 -10.67 -2.85
CA GLN A 357 -11.07 -12.08 -2.49
C GLN A 357 -11.27 -12.36 -1.00
N HIS A 358 -11.04 -11.38 -0.12
CA HIS A 358 -11.25 -11.55 1.31
C HIS A 358 -12.71 -11.77 1.66
N LEU A 359 -13.68 -11.40 0.80
CA LEU A 359 -15.10 -11.70 1.04
C LEU A 359 -15.34 -13.20 1.18
N TRP A 360 -14.63 -14.03 0.39
CA TRP A 360 -14.68 -15.48 0.52
C TRP A 360 -14.17 -15.97 1.88
N ILE A 361 -13.07 -15.39 2.35
CA ILE A 361 -12.46 -15.76 3.64
C ILE A 361 -13.29 -15.23 4.81
N LEU A 362 -13.89 -14.05 4.64
CA LEU A 362 -14.83 -13.46 5.59
C LEU A 362 -16.05 -14.36 5.75
N CYS A 363 -16.70 -14.79 4.67
CA CYS A 363 -17.90 -15.64 4.78
C CYS A 363 -17.57 -17.08 5.22
N PHE A 364 -16.59 -17.73 4.59
CA PHE A 364 -16.36 -19.18 4.72
C PHE A 364 -15.18 -19.55 5.64
N GLY A 365 -14.38 -18.58 6.09
CA GLY A 365 -13.21 -18.81 6.93
C GLY A 365 -13.58 -19.29 8.33
N ARG A 366 -13.21 -20.53 8.67
CA ARG A 366 -13.47 -21.12 9.99
C ARG A 366 -12.54 -20.57 11.06
N ARG A 367 -13.10 -20.31 12.25
CA ARG A 367 -12.39 -19.88 13.48
C ARG A 367 -11.59 -18.58 13.32
N ILE A 368 -11.98 -17.71 12.40
CA ILE A 368 -11.41 -16.37 12.28
C ILE A 368 -12.05 -15.46 13.32
N ARG A 369 -11.21 -14.78 14.11
CA ARG A 369 -11.65 -13.84 15.16
C ARG A 369 -12.43 -12.66 14.53
N LEU A 370 -13.43 -12.14 15.24
CA LEU A 370 -14.29 -11.05 14.75
C LEU A 370 -13.48 -9.81 14.32
N ALA A 371 -12.46 -9.41 15.07
CA ALA A 371 -11.64 -8.25 14.73
C ALA A 371 -10.92 -8.41 13.37
N HIS A 372 -10.41 -9.60 13.05
CA HIS A 372 -9.83 -9.86 11.72
C HIS A 372 -10.89 -9.90 10.62
N ARG A 373 -12.11 -10.36 10.92
CA ARG A 373 -13.25 -10.23 9.98
C ARG A 373 -13.58 -8.78 9.69
N MET A 374 -13.58 -7.92 10.72
CA MET A 374 -13.77 -6.48 10.52
C MET A 374 -12.61 -5.86 9.72
N ALA A 375 -11.38 -6.33 9.90
CA ALA A 375 -10.24 -5.89 9.08
C ALA A 375 -10.42 -6.25 7.59
N PHE A 376 -10.90 -7.46 7.28
CA PHE A 376 -11.28 -7.84 5.92
C PHE A 376 -12.42 -6.98 5.37
N LEU A 377 -13.48 -6.77 6.17
CA LEU A 377 -14.60 -5.91 5.77
C LEU A 377 -14.13 -4.48 5.48
N ASN A 378 -13.18 -3.96 6.26
CA ASN A 378 -12.59 -2.65 6.01
C ASN A 378 -11.78 -2.58 4.73
N GLY A 379 -10.98 -3.60 4.44
CA GLY A 379 -10.29 -3.72 3.16
C GLY A 379 -11.25 -3.79 1.96
N ILE A 380 -12.36 -4.52 2.10
CA ILE A 380 -13.42 -4.60 1.06
C ILE A 380 -14.10 -3.23 0.87
N MET A 381 -14.53 -2.61 1.96
CA MET A 381 -15.27 -1.35 1.92
C MET A 381 -14.43 -0.16 1.46
N ALA A 382 -13.10 -0.21 1.61
CA ALA A 382 -12.20 0.79 1.02
C ALA A 382 -12.39 0.95 -0.51
N TYR A 383 -12.84 -0.10 -1.19
CA TYR A 383 -13.14 -0.07 -2.63
C TYR A 383 -14.63 -0.15 -2.94
N VAL A 384 -15.42 -0.93 -2.18
CA VAL A 384 -16.88 -1.09 -2.39
C VAL A 384 -17.68 0.15 -2.00
N ALA A 385 -17.16 1.02 -1.12
CA ALA A 385 -17.83 2.30 -0.82
C ALA A 385 -18.00 3.17 -2.06
N SER A 386 -17.09 3.10 -3.05
CA SER A 386 -17.17 3.89 -4.27
C SER A 386 -18.38 3.56 -5.16
N PRO A 387 -18.65 2.29 -5.56
CA PRO A 387 -19.86 1.96 -6.31
C PRO A 387 -21.14 2.16 -5.49
N LEU A 388 -21.10 2.00 -4.15
CA LEU A 388 -22.24 2.33 -3.29
C LEU A 388 -22.54 3.84 -3.30
N TRP A 389 -21.50 4.69 -3.28
CA TRP A 389 -21.65 6.14 -3.40
C TRP A 389 -22.16 6.54 -4.79
N LEU A 390 -21.65 5.92 -5.86
CA LEU A 390 -22.16 6.15 -7.20
C LEU A 390 -23.63 5.76 -7.34
N ALA A 391 -24.04 4.63 -6.74
CA ALA A 391 -25.43 4.20 -6.70
C ALA A 391 -26.31 5.18 -5.89
N PHE A 392 -25.78 5.72 -4.79
CA PHE A 392 -26.47 6.74 -4.00
C PHE A 392 -26.72 8.01 -4.82
N LEU A 393 -25.72 8.49 -5.58
CA LEU A 393 -25.89 9.63 -6.48
C LEU A 393 -26.90 9.36 -7.60
N ALA A 394 -26.89 8.14 -8.17
CA ALA A 394 -27.85 7.73 -9.18
C ALA A 394 -29.29 7.71 -8.63
N LEU A 395 -29.52 7.08 -7.47
CA LEU A 395 -30.83 7.08 -6.83
C LEU A 395 -31.27 8.48 -6.40
N THR A 396 -30.35 9.34 -5.96
CA THR A 396 -30.67 10.74 -5.63
C THR A 396 -31.12 11.50 -6.88
N THR A 397 -30.49 11.22 -8.02
CA THR A 397 -30.87 11.79 -9.33
C THR A 397 -32.25 11.29 -9.76
N VAL A 398 -32.55 10.01 -9.56
CA VAL A 398 -33.88 9.44 -9.84
C VAL A 398 -34.95 10.07 -8.94
N ALA A 399 -34.70 10.18 -7.64
CA ALA A 399 -35.62 10.81 -6.69
C ALA A 399 -35.89 12.28 -7.04
N ALA A 400 -34.84 13.03 -7.43
CA ALA A 400 -34.99 14.40 -7.91
C ALA A 400 -35.82 14.47 -9.20
N ALA A 401 -35.61 13.54 -10.14
CA ALA A 401 -36.36 13.48 -11.38
C ALA A 401 -37.83 13.11 -11.16
N GLU A 402 -38.12 12.16 -10.28
CA GLU A 402 -39.49 11.78 -9.90
C GLU A 402 -40.23 12.98 -9.29
N LEU A 403 -39.59 13.70 -8.36
CA LEU A 403 -40.20 14.85 -7.70
C LEU A 403 -40.49 16.02 -8.66
N THR A 404 -39.61 16.26 -9.64
CA THR A 404 -39.76 17.38 -10.57
C THR A 404 -40.67 17.06 -11.76
N LEU A 405 -40.62 15.83 -12.28
CA LEU A 405 -41.30 15.46 -13.53
C LEU A 405 -42.63 14.75 -13.31
N SER A 406 -42.85 14.13 -12.15
CA SER A 406 -44.08 13.40 -11.85
C SER A 406 -45.03 14.26 -11.03
N PRO A 407 -46.36 14.10 -11.20
CA PRO A 407 -47.32 14.73 -10.31
C PRO A 407 -47.15 14.19 -8.88
N ILE A 408 -47.30 15.06 -7.90
CA ILE A 408 -47.24 14.70 -6.47
C ILE A 408 -48.39 13.74 -6.14
N GLU A 409 -48.07 12.54 -5.66
CA GLU A 409 -49.05 11.55 -5.20
C GLU A 409 -49.38 11.76 -3.73
N TYR A 410 -50.51 12.40 -3.44
CA TYR A 410 -50.97 12.62 -2.07
C TYR A 410 -51.52 11.35 -1.39
N PHE A 411 -51.80 10.30 -2.16
CA PHE A 411 -52.32 9.00 -1.69
C PHE A 411 -51.56 7.85 -2.36
N PRO A 412 -50.28 7.64 -2.01
CA PRO A 412 -49.47 6.58 -2.60
C PRO A 412 -50.04 5.19 -2.26
N ALA A 413 -49.90 4.24 -3.19
CA ALA A 413 -50.40 2.88 -3.00
C ALA A 413 -49.81 2.22 -1.73
N GLY A 414 -50.67 1.86 -0.78
CA GLY A 414 -50.29 1.36 0.56
C GLY A 414 -50.46 2.37 1.70
N HIS A 415 -50.83 3.62 1.40
CA HIS A 415 -51.23 4.62 2.40
C HIS A 415 -52.75 4.78 2.45
N GLU A 416 -53.44 3.95 3.23
CA GLU A 416 -54.90 3.98 3.43
C GLU A 416 -55.33 4.99 4.52
N GLY A 417 -54.70 6.17 4.54
CA GLY A 417 -55.02 7.24 5.48
C GLY A 417 -56.23 8.08 5.02
N LEU A 418 -57.02 8.59 5.98
CA LEU A 418 -58.10 9.54 5.71
C LEU A 418 -57.59 10.94 5.29
N PHE A 419 -56.28 11.18 5.39
CA PHE A 419 -55.64 12.46 5.11
C PHE A 419 -54.53 12.29 4.06
N PRO A 420 -54.33 13.28 3.17
CA PRO A 420 -53.27 13.25 2.18
C PRO A 420 -51.88 13.32 2.84
N LEU A 421 -50.92 12.57 2.28
CA LEU A 421 -49.50 12.74 2.57
C LEU A 421 -49.00 13.97 1.82
N TRP A 422 -48.72 15.04 2.56
CA TRP A 422 -48.06 16.22 2.00
C TRP A 422 -46.55 15.97 1.91
N PRO A 423 -45.93 16.16 0.75
CA PRO A 423 -44.46 16.20 0.66
C PRO A 423 -43.93 17.35 1.51
N GLU A 424 -43.37 17.06 2.67
CA GLU A 424 -42.70 18.05 3.50
C GLU A 424 -41.22 18.09 3.15
N TRP A 425 -40.76 19.22 2.61
CA TRP A 425 -39.34 19.45 2.39
C TRP A 425 -38.78 20.32 3.52
N ARG A 426 -37.84 19.76 4.30
CA ARG A 426 -37.20 20.43 5.44
C ARG A 426 -35.75 20.82 5.09
N PRO A 427 -35.53 21.96 4.40
CA PRO A 427 -34.19 22.37 3.94
C PRO A 427 -33.17 22.51 5.07
N GLU A 428 -33.60 23.01 6.24
CA GLU A 428 -32.74 23.15 7.42
C GLU A 428 -32.18 21.81 7.91
N TRP A 429 -32.98 20.73 7.81
CA TRP A 429 -32.58 19.39 8.23
C TRP A 429 -31.60 18.79 7.21
N ALA A 430 -31.85 19.02 5.91
CA ALA A 430 -30.93 18.61 4.84
C ALA A 430 -29.57 19.31 4.98
N LEU A 431 -29.56 20.61 5.26
CA LEU A 431 -28.34 21.37 5.53
C LEU A 431 -27.62 20.84 6.78
N THR A 432 -28.35 20.56 7.85
CA THR A 432 -27.79 19.98 9.09
C THR A 432 -27.13 18.61 8.82
N LEU A 433 -27.78 17.75 8.04
CA LEU A 433 -27.25 16.43 7.69
C LEU A 433 -26.00 16.55 6.80
N ALA A 434 -26.02 17.46 5.83
CA ALA A 434 -24.86 17.76 4.98
C ALA A 434 -23.67 18.28 5.80
N LEU A 435 -23.90 19.27 6.68
CA LEU A 435 -22.88 19.82 7.59
C LEU A 435 -22.34 18.75 8.53
N SER A 436 -23.19 17.85 9.05
CA SER A 436 -22.73 16.73 9.89
C SER A 436 -21.79 15.78 9.12
N THR A 437 -22.10 15.52 7.85
CA THR A 437 -21.28 14.68 6.97
C THR A 437 -19.94 15.35 6.67
N LEU A 438 -19.95 16.65 6.38
CA LEU A 438 -18.74 17.45 6.20
C LEU A 438 -17.89 17.47 7.48
N ALA A 439 -18.52 17.60 8.66
CA ALA A 439 -17.82 17.56 9.93
C ALA A 439 -17.11 16.21 10.14
N LEU A 440 -17.79 15.10 9.87
CA LEU A 440 -17.18 13.76 9.96
C LEU A 440 -15.94 13.60 9.07
N LEU A 441 -15.96 14.20 7.87
CA LEU A 441 -14.87 14.11 6.90
C LEU A 441 -13.69 15.05 7.23
N PHE A 442 -13.97 16.27 7.68
CA PHE A 442 -12.96 17.32 7.80
C PHE A 442 -12.46 17.58 9.22
N VAL A 443 -13.28 17.38 10.26
CA VAL A 443 -12.85 17.58 11.65
C VAL A 443 -11.59 16.78 12.00
N PRO A 444 -11.43 15.50 11.61
CA PRO A 444 -10.19 14.76 11.87
C PRO A 444 -8.92 15.43 11.33
N LYS A 445 -9.02 16.16 10.20
CA LYS A 445 -7.89 16.89 9.63
C LYS A 445 -7.49 18.07 10.52
N PHE A 446 -8.46 18.81 11.06
CA PHE A 446 -8.20 19.89 12.01
C PHE A 446 -7.70 19.37 13.36
N LEU A 447 -8.21 18.23 13.83
CA LEU A 447 -7.65 17.57 15.02
C LEU A 447 -6.17 17.22 14.84
N ALA A 448 -5.75 16.84 13.63
CA ALA A 448 -4.34 16.56 13.36
C ALA A 448 -3.47 17.82 13.41
N ILE A 449 -3.99 18.98 12.98
CA ILE A 449 -3.31 20.27 13.15
C ILE A 449 -3.14 20.59 14.64
N ILE A 450 -4.22 20.44 15.42
CA ILE A 450 -4.22 20.70 16.86
C ILE A 450 -3.23 19.76 17.57
N ASP A 451 -3.24 18.48 17.24
CA ASP A 451 -2.29 17.48 17.75
C ASP A 451 -0.83 17.89 17.46
N ALA A 452 -0.55 18.28 16.21
CA ALA A 452 0.78 18.69 15.79
C ALA A 452 1.25 19.96 16.51
N ILE A 453 0.35 20.90 16.81
CA ILE A 453 0.68 22.12 17.57
C ILE A 453 0.95 21.79 19.04
N ILE A 454 0.07 21.02 19.69
CA ILE A 454 0.19 20.65 21.11
C ILE A 454 1.50 19.89 21.38
N HIS A 455 1.87 18.96 20.50
CA HIS A 455 3.11 18.19 20.63
C HIS A 455 4.34 18.89 20.04
N GLY A 456 4.23 20.16 19.61
CA GLY A 456 5.35 20.94 19.05
C GLY A 456 5.87 20.46 17.69
N LEU A 457 5.19 19.50 17.05
CA LEU A 457 5.55 18.93 15.76
C LEU A 457 5.30 19.91 14.59
N ALA A 458 4.46 20.92 14.77
CA ALA A 458 4.13 21.91 13.74
C ALA A 458 5.38 22.61 13.15
N LYS A 459 6.46 22.76 13.93
CA LYS A 459 7.75 23.29 13.43
C LYS A 459 8.34 22.42 12.32
N GLY A 460 8.18 21.09 12.40
CA GLY A 460 8.61 20.14 11.37
C GLY A 460 7.79 20.22 10.08
N PHE A 461 6.63 20.88 10.09
CA PHE A 461 5.79 21.12 8.91
C PHE A 461 5.95 22.54 8.35
N GLY A 462 7.02 23.26 8.73
CA GLY A 462 7.26 24.65 8.33
C GLY A 462 6.58 25.70 9.22
N GLY A 463 6.03 25.29 10.37
CA GLY A 463 5.34 26.15 11.34
C GLY A 463 3.81 26.06 11.27
N PRO A 464 3.09 26.54 12.29
CA PRO A 464 1.63 26.35 12.42
C PRO A 464 0.84 26.97 11.27
N TRP A 465 1.22 28.16 10.79
CA TRP A 465 0.53 28.81 9.67
C TRP A 465 0.72 28.06 8.34
N ARG A 466 1.95 27.62 8.04
CA ARG A 466 2.24 26.85 6.83
C ARG A 466 1.60 25.46 6.87
N LEU A 467 1.54 24.85 8.06
CA LEU A 467 0.79 23.62 8.30
C LEU A 467 -0.70 23.80 7.97
N PHE A 468 -1.33 24.86 8.48
CA PHE A 468 -2.73 25.17 8.19
C PHE A 468 -2.98 25.36 6.68
N LEU A 469 -2.16 26.18 6.01
CA LEU A 469 -2.24 26.36 4.55
C LEU A 469 -2.02 25.05 3.78
N SER A 470 -1.10 24.21 4.23
CA SER A 470 -0.82 22.91 3.63
C SER A 470 -2.01 21.95 3.73
N VAL A 471 -2.72 21.96 4.87
CA VAL A 471 -3.96 21.19 5.03
C VAL A 471 -5.07 21.71 4.12
N TRP A 472 -5.20 23.02 3.93
CA TRP A 472 -6.17 23.58 2.98
C TRP A 472 -5.87 23.18 1.53
N VAL A 473 -4.61 23.28 1.12
CA VAL A 473 -4.17 22.81 -0.20
C VAL A 473 -4.49 21.33 -0.37
N GLU A 474 -4.20 20.51 0.64
CA GLU A 474 -4.53 19.09 0.62
C GLU A 474 -6.04 18.83 0.56
N ILE A 475 -6.87 19.56 1.31
CA ILE A 475 -8.32 19.45 1.25
C ILE A 475 -8.84 19.73 -0.15
N VAL A 476 -8.39 20.81 -0.79
CA VAL A 476 -8.82 21.17 -2.15
C VAL A 476 -8.52 20.03 -3.13
N PHE A 477 -7.28 19.54 -3.14
CA PHE A 477 -6.91 18.44 -4.05
C PHE A 477 -7.58 17.11 -3.69
N SER A 478 -7.80 16.81 -2.41
CA SER A 478 -8.52 15.61 -1.99
C SER A 478 -9.99 15.63 -2.39
N VAL A 479 -10.66 16.79 -2.35
CA VAL A 479 -12.02 16.97 -2.86
C VAL A 479 -12.07 16.77 -4.38
N LEU A 480 -11.09 17.31 -5.12
CA LEU A 480 -10.98 17.08 -6.58
C LEU A 480 -10.69 15.62 -6.93
N LEU A 481 -9.94 14.90 -6.10
CA LEU A 481 -9.59 13.50 -6.37
C LEU A 481 -10.72 12.52 -6.01
N ALA A 482 -11.61 12.86 -5.07
CA ALA A 482 -12.61 11.92 -4.56
C ALA A 482 -13.58 11.37 -5.63
N PRO A 483 -14.21 12.19 -6.51
CA PRO A 483 -15.05 11.66 -7.59
C PRO A 483 -14.27 10.87 -8.66
N ILE A 484 -13.03 11.27 -8.93
CA ILE A 484 -12.17 10.56 -9.90
C ILE A 484 -11.86 9.15 -9.38
N ARG A 485 -11.48 9.04 -8.09
CA ARG A 485 -11.29 7.75 -7.41
C ARG A 485 -12.59 6.95 -7.34
N MET A 486 -13.74 7.61 -7.10
CA MET A 486 -15.05 6.94 -7.09
C MET A 486 -15.33 6.20 -8.40
N LEU A 487 -15.17 6.86 -9.56
CA LEU A 487 -15.39 6.21 -10.85
C LEU A 487 -14.37 5.09 -11.11
N ALA A 488 -13.10 5.33 -10.81
CA ALA A 488 -12.04 4.33 -11.01
C ALA A 488 -12.27 3.08 -10.16
N HIS A 489 -12.53 3.23 -8.85
CA HIS A 489 -12.78 2.13 -7.93
C HIS A 489 -14.07 1.38 -8.27
N SER A 490 -15.15 2.09 -8.64
CA SER A 490 -16.39 1.46 -9.11
C SER A 490 -16.13 0.55 -10.31
N ARG A 491 -15.34 1.03 -11.29
CA ARG A 491 -14.92 0.22 -12.43
C ARG A 491 -14.05 -0.98 -12.02
N PHE A 492 -13.13 -0.81 -11.07
CA PHE A 492 -12.28 -1.91 -10.59
C PHE A 492 -13.08 -2.99 -9.85
N VAL A 493 -14.05 -2.60 -9.03
CA VAL A 493 -14.93 -3.54 -8.32
C VAL A 493 -15.75 -4.35 -9.32
N ILE A 494 -16.43 -3.68 -10.26
CA ILE A 494 -17.25 -4.34 -11.29
C ILE A 494 -16.36 -5.27 -12.16
N ALA A 495 -15.22 -4.77 -12.65
CA ALA A 495 -14.31 -5.57 -13.48
C ALA A 495 -13.76 -6.80 -12.73
N SER A 496 -13.50 -6.66 -11.42
CA SER A 496 -13.03 -7.77 -10.58
C SER A 496 -14.11 -8.82 -10.39
N LEU A 497 -15.36 -8.43 -10.12
CA LEU A 497 -16.51 -9.34 -9.98
C LEU A 497 -16.82 -10.08 -11.29
N LEU A 498 -16.70 -9.39 -12.43
CA LEU A 498 -16.82 -9.98 -13.78
C LEU A 498 -15.58 -10.78 -14.21
N ASN A 499 -14.55 -10.84 -13.36
CA ASN A 499 -13.25 -11.50 -13.61
C ASN A 499 -12.57 -11.08 -14.93
N VAL A 500 -12.77 -9.83 -15.36
CA VAL A 500 -12.16 -9.30 -16.58
C VAL A 500 -10.68 -9.00 -16.30
N SER A 501 -9.80 -9.82 -16.86
CA SER A 501 -8.36 -9.60 -16.81
C SER A 501 -7.94 -8.56 -17.84
N LEU A 502 -7.95 -7.29 -17.47
CA LEU A 502 -7.28 -6.26 -18.28
C LEU A 502 -5.76 -6.44 -18.14
N SER A 503 -5.13 -6.79 -19.25
CA SER A 503 -3.68 -6.99 -19.42
C SER A 503 -2.85 -5.88 -18.78
N TRP A 504 -1.68 -6.28 -18.29
CA TRP A 504 -0.72 -5.48 -17.54
C TRP A 504 -0.01 -4.50 -18.50
N ALA A 505 -0.40 -3.23 -18.48
CA ALA A 505 0.45 -2.17 -19.01
C ALA A 505 1.56 -1.90 -17.98
N GLY A 506 2.82 -1.89 -18.43
CA GLY A 506 3.97 -1.72 -17.57
C GLY A 506 3.89 -0.46 -16.71
N GLN A 507 4.46 -0.52 -15.51
CA GLN A 507 4.60 0.65 -14.64
C GLN A 507 5.64 1.60 -15.26
N ASN A 508 5.19 2.69 -15.88
CA ASN A 508 6.07 3.78 -16.31
C ASN A 508 6.38 4.67 -15.10
N ARG A 509 7.36 4.26 -14.28
CA ARG A 509 7.66 4.86 -12.96
C ARG A 509 8.33 6.25 -13.01
N THR A 510 8.38 6.93 -14.15
CA THR A 510 9.23 8.13 -14.31
C THR A 510 8.67 9.26 -15.18
N GLU A 511 7.47 9.13 -15.75
CA GLU A 511 6.98 10.14 -16.70
C GLU A 511 5.81 10.95 -16.14
N GLU A 512 5.96 12.28 -16.17
CA GLU A 512 4.85 13.20 -15.93
C GLU A 512 3.73 12.93 -16.95
N THR A 513 2.47 12.97 -16.53
CA THR A 513 1.35 12.64 -17.40
C THR A 513 1.21 13.70 -18.51
N GLY A 514 1.27 13.25 -19.77
CA GLY A 514 1.02 14.11 -20.92
C GLY A 514 -0.44 14.53 -21.04
N TRP A 515 -0.72 15.70 -21.62
CA TRP A 515 -2.10 16.19 -21.83
C TRP A 515 -2.96 15.22 -22.65
N ARG A 516 -2.39 14.64 -23.72
CA ARG A 516 -3.09 13.67 -24.57
C ARG A 516 -3.48 12.43 -23.78
N GLU A 517 -2.55 11.89 -23.00
CA GLU A 517 -2.80 10.72 -22.15
C GLU A 517 -3.85 11.02 -21.08
N ALA A 518 -3.74 12.17 -20.40
CA ALA A 518 -4.71 12.60 -19.41
C ALA A 518 -6.12 12.77 -20.00
N LEU A 519 -6.24 13.37 -21.19
CA LEU A 519 -7.54 13.53 -21.86
C LEU A 519 -8.14 12.18 -22.24
N ILE A 520 -7.36 11.26 -22.82
CA ILE A 520 -7.85 9.93 -23.20
C ILE A 520 -8.28 9.13 -21.97
N THR A 521 -7.48 9.15 -20.91
CA THR A 521 -7.75 8.37 -19.69
C THR A 521 -8.92 8.92 -18.89
N GLN A 522 -9.11 10.25 -18.86
CA GLN A 522 -10.13 10.92 -18.07
C GLN A 522 -11.41 11.28 -18.86
N ALA A 523 -11.42 11.12 -20.19
CA ALA A 523 -12.58 11.40 -21.04
C ALA A 523 -13.89 10.75 -20.57
N PRO A 524 -13.92 9.48 -20.13
CA PRO A 524 -15.17 8.89 -19.63
C PRO A 524 -15.75 9.64 -18.42
N GLY A 525 -14.89 10.08 -17.49
CA GLY A 525 -15.31 10.86 -16.33
C GLY A 525 -15.83 12.24 -16.72
N LEU A 526 -15.12 12.92 -17.64
CA LEU A 526 -15.55 14.21 -18.20
C LEU A 526 -16.93 14.13 -18.86
N ILE A 527 -17.16 13.11 -19.68
CA ILE A 527 -18.45 12.91 -20.37
C ILE A 527 -19.56 12.64 -19.36
N ILE A 528 -19.35 11.71 -18.42
CA ILE A 528 -20.34 11.38 -17.40
C ILE A 528 -20.67 12.61 -16.54
N GLY A 529 -19.65 13.31 -16.03
CA GLY A 529 -19.82 14.50 -15.20
C GLY A 529 -20.49 15.65 -15.95
N GLY A 530 -20.08 15.90 -17.21
CA GLY A 530 -20.67 16.94 -18.05
C GLY A 530 -22.12 16.64 -18.41
N SER A 531 -22.44 15.42 -18.85
CA SER A 531 -23.81 15.02 -19.17
C SER A 531 -24.72 15.06 -17.93
N TRP A 532 -24.23 14.61 -16.78
CA TRP A 532 -25.00 14.68 -15.53
C TRP A 532 -25.24 16.12 -15.07
N ALA A 533 -24.24 17.00 -15.19
CA ALA A 533 -24.39 18.43 -14.89
C ALA A 533 -25.42 19.13 -15.81
N VAL A 534 -25.37 18.84 -17.11
CA VAL A 534 -26.36 19.36 -18.09
C VAL A 534 -27.75 18.86 -17.76
N PHE A 535 -27.90 17.57 -17.45
CA PHE A 535 -29.17 16.98 -17.04
C PHE A 535 -29.70 17.62 -15.75
N ALA A 536 -28.84 17.77 -14.73
CA ALA A 536 -29.22 18.39 -13.47
C ALA A 536 -29.68 19.84 -13.66
N TRP A 537 -28.99 20.61 -14.50
CA TRP A 537 -29.36 21.99 -14.80
C TRP A 537 -30.71 22.11 -15.52
N TRP A 538 -30.97 21.19 -16.46
CA TRP A 538 -32.26 21.11 -17.14
C TRP A 538 -33.40 20.70 -16.20
N LEU A 539 -33.12 19.83 -15.23
CA LEU A 539 -34.10 19.31 -14.29
C LEU A 539 -34.48 20.34 -13.21
N ASP A 540 -33.51 20.80 -12.43
CA ASP A 540 -33.71 21.77 -11.35
C ASP A 540 -32.40 22.49 -11.02
N VAL A 541 -32.44 23.83 -10.91
CA VAL A 541 -31.24 24.65 -10.66
C VAL A 541 -30.64 24.36 -9.28
N SER A 542 -31.47 24.06 -8.27
CA SER A 542 -30.97 23.75 -6.93
C SER A 542 -30.22 22.41 -6.96
N PHE A 543 -30.78 21.39 -7.59
CA PHE A 543 -30.14 20.09 -7.79
C PHE A 543 -28.82 20.22 -8.57
N PHE A 544 -28.78 21.06 -9.61
CA PHE A 544 -27.55 21.37 -10.32
C PHE A 544 -26.46 21.91 -9.39
N ILE A 545 -26.77 22.91 -8.56
CA ILE A 545 -25.80 23.47 -7.60
C ILE A 545 -25.29 22.39 -6.64
N TRP A 546 -26.18 21.53 -6.13
CA TRP A 546 -25.81 20.42 -5.25
C TRP A 546 -25.00 19.32 -5.94
N SER A 547 -25.09 19.20 -7.28
CA SER A 547 -24.30 18.25 -8.07
C SER A 547 -22.87 18.71 -8.34
N LEU A 548 -22.60 20.03 -8.28
CA LEU A 548 -21.31 20.63 -8.63
C LEU A 548 -20.11 20.06 -7.87
N PRO A 549 -20.17 19.78 -6.54
CA PRO A 549 -19.04 19.20 -5.82
C PRO A 549 -18.56 17.85 -6.38
N VAL A 550 -19.39 17.14 -7.14
CA VAL A 550 -19.04 15.88 -7.80
C VAL A 550 -18.79 16.10 -9.30
N ALA A 551 -19.62 16.89 -9.99
CA ALA A 551 -19.49 17.13 -11.42
C ALA A 551 -18.22 17.91 -11.79
N VAL A 552 -17.88 18.96 -11.03
CA VAL A 552 -16.71 19.82 -11.32
C VAL A 552 -15.40 19.03 -11.26
N PRO A 553 -15.12 18.21 -10.23
CA PRO A 553 -13.94 17.34 -10.22
C PRO A 553 -13.83 16.39 -11.42
N LEU A 554 -14.96 15.83 -11.88
CA LEU A 554 -14.98 14.93 -13.03
C LEU A 554 -14.69 15.66 -14.34
N ILE A 555 -15.25 16.86 -14.51
CA ILE A 555 -14.98 17.72 -15.68
C ILE A 555 -13.51 18.19 -15.67
N LEU A 556 -12.98 18.52 -14.51
CA LEU A 556 -11.59 18.95 -14.33
C LEU A 556 -10.60 17.80 -14.12
N ALA A 557 -11.00 16.54 -14.36
CA ALA A 557 -10.16 15.38 -14.07
C ALA A 557 -8.84 15.39 -14.87
N ALA A 558 -8.89 15.70 -16.17
CA ALA A 558 -7.71 15.78 -17.02
C ALA A 558 -6.70 16.87 -16.57
N PRO A 559 -7.09 18.16 -16.43
CA PRO A 559 -6.14 19.19 -15.96
C PRO A 559 -5.64 18.91 -14.54
N THR A 560 -6.48 18.38 -13.65
CA THR A 560 -6.07 17.99 -12.29
C THR A 560 -5.01 16.90 -12.33
N SER A 561 -5.19 15.84 -13.13
CA SER A 561 -4.22 14.76 -13.28
C SER A 561 -2.88 15.25 -13.82
N VAL A 562 -2.89 16.14 -14.83
CA VAL A 562 -1.66 16.71 -15.38
C VAL A 562 -0.94 17.55 -14.33
N LEU A 563 -1.63 18.47 -13.67
CA LEU A 563 -1.07 19.34 -12.64
C LEU A 563 -0.43 18.54 -11.50
N LEU A 564 -1.15 17.53 -11.00
CA LEU A 564 -0.71 16.66 -9.92
C LEU A 564 0.53 15.83 -10.30
N SER A 565 0.67 15.45 -11.58
CA SER A 565 1.84 14.69 -12.04
C SER A 565 3.13 15.50 -12.13
N ARG A 566 3.08 16.85 -12.14
CA ARG A 566 4.26 17.70 -12.37
C ARG A 566 5.20 17.72 -11.17
N VAL A 567 6.48 17.41 -11.42
CA VAL A 567 7.56 17.51 -10.44
C VAL A 567 7.93 18.96 -10.17
N ARG A 568 7.96 19.80 -11.21
CA ARG A 568 8.30 21.24 -11.06
C ARG A 568 7.36 21.96 -10.09
N VAL A 569 6.06 21.65 -10.14
CA VAL A 569 5.05 22.23 -9.25
C VAL A 569 5.23 21.71 -7.82
N GLY A 570 5.46 20.40 -7.65
CA GLY A 570 5.79 19.82 -6.35
C GLY A 570 7.00 20.50 -5.70
N GLN A 571 8.09 20.70 -6.45
CA GLN A 571 9.29 21.39 -5.97
C GLN A 571 9.08 22.88 -5.71
N ALA A 572 8.20 23.55 -6.46
CA ALA A 572 7.85 24.95 -6.20
C ALA A 572 7.11 25.10 -4.86
N ILE A 573 6.13 24.23 -4.58
CA ILE A 573 5.39 24.20 -3.31
C ILE A 573 6.32 23.89 -2.13
N ARG A 574 7.27 22.94 -2.31
CA ARG A 574 8.31 22.66 -1.32
C ARG A 574 9.16 23.88 -1.02
N ARG A 575 9.63 24.59 -2.05
CA ARG A 575 10.43 25.83 -1.90
C ARG A 575 9.64 26.95 -1.22
N ALA A 576 8.33 27.01 -1.42
CA ALA A 576 7.44 27.91 -0.70
C ALA A 576 7.22 27.51 0.78
N GLY A 577 7.76 26.37 1.21
CA GLY A 577 7.64 25.86 2.57
C GLY A 577 6.29 25.21 2.88
N LEU A 578 5.52 24.83 1.85
CA LEU A 578 4.23 24.15 1.97
C LEU A 578 4.38 22.65 1.68
N LEU A 579 3.45 21.85 2.22
CA LEU A 579 3.47 20.38 2.15
C LEU A 579 4.81 19.78 2.61
N LEU A 580 5.44 20.35 3.63
CA LEU A 580 6.67 19.84 4.22
C LEU A 580 6.37 18.75 5.24
N ILE A 581 7.27 17.78 5.37
CA ILE A 581 7.26 16.83 6.49
C ILE A 581 8.49 17.03 7.40
N PRO A 582 8.45 16.61 8.68
CA PRO A 582 9.58 16.77 9.59
C PRO A 582 10.89 16.21 9.05
N GLU A 583 10.83 15.08 8.36
CA GLU A 583 11.97 14.35 7.80
C GLU A 583 12.66 15.10 6.64
N GLU A 584 12.00 16.10 6.04
CA GLU A 584 12.60 16.97 5.00
C GLU A 584 13.37 18.16 5.59
N LEU A 585 13.09 18.53 6.85
CA LEU A 585 13.77 19.63 7.56
C LEU A 585 14.87 19.12 8.49
N ALA A 586 14.61 18.00 9.17
CA ALA A 586 15.56 17.32 10.05
C ALA A 586 15.80 15.91 9.50
N THR A 587 16.66 15.81 8.49
CA THR A 587 16.94 14.53 7.81
C THR A 587 17.64 13.56 8.75
N LEU A 588 17.01 12.40 8.95
CA LEU A 588 17.60 11.31 9.73
C LEU A 588 18.88 10.75 9.06
N PRO A 589 19.84 10.24 9.83
CA PRO A 589 21.06 9.63 9.28
C PRO A 589 20.77 8.54 8.24
N LEU A 590 19.75 7.69 8.47
CA LEU A 590 19.29 6.68 7.52
C LEU A 590 18.94 7.28 6.15
N LEU A 591 18.10 8.32 6.14
CA LEU A 591 17.63 8.95 4.90
C LEU A 591 18.75 9.67 4.17
N LYS A 592 19.66 10.31 4.92
CA LYS A 592 20.87 10.94 4.37
C LYS A 592 21.78 9.90 3.71
N ASN A 593 22.12 8.81 4.42
CA ASN A 593 22.94 7.73 3.87
C ASN A 593 22.29 7.12 2.62
N ALA A 594 20.96 6.88 2.66
CA ALA A 594 20.24 6.33 1.50
C ALA A 594 20.34 7.28 0.29
N ALA A 595 20.16 8.59 0.50
CA ALA A 595 20.31 9.58 -0.56
C ALA A 595 21.75 9.64 -1.12
N GLU A 596 22.77 9.61 -0.24
CA GLU A 596 24.18 9.59 -0.64
C GLU A 596 24.53 8.33 -1.44
N ASN A 597 24.08 7.15 -0.99
CA ASN A 597 24.27 5.89 -1.70
C ASN A 597 23.52 5.88 -3.05
N ARG A 598 22.37 6.54 -3.15
CA ARG A 598 21.59 6.67 -4.41
C ARG A 598 22.17 7.70 -5.38
N ALA A 599 22.99 8.64 -4.91
CA ALA A 599 23.67 9.63 -5.75
C ALA A 599 24.94 9.09 -6.43
N GLN A 600 25.46 7.95 -5.96
CA GLN A 600 26.57 7.26 -6.62
C GLN A 600 26.13 6.71 -7.99
N PRO A 601 27.03 6.66 -8.98
CA PRO A 601 26.70 6.11 -10.29
C PRO A 601 26.34 4.62 -10.19
N ALA A 602 25.27 4.22 -10.88
CA ALA A 602 24.74 2.86 -10.80
C ALA A 602 25.69 1.80 -11.40
N SER A 603 26.31 2.12 -12.55
CA SER A 603 27.31 1.31 -13.23
C SER A 603 28.38 2.24 -13.82
N PRO A 604 29.67 1.88 -13.74
CA PRO A 604 30.72 2.62 -14.43
C PRO A 604 30.75 2.32 -15.94
N TRP A 605 30.01 1.30 -16.40
CA TRP A 605 30.05 0.80 -17.79
C TRP A 605 28.90 1.34 -18.63
N ASN A 606 29.18 1.72 -19.88
CA ASN A 606 28.20 2.19 -20.87
C ASN A 606 27.59 1.06 -21.72
N ILE A 607 27.56 -0.16 -21.19
CA ILE A 607 27.03 -1.36 -21.84
C ILE A 607 25.94 -2.00 -20.97
N GLY A 608 25.03 -2.77 -21.58
CA GLY A 608 23.94 -3.46 -20.89
C GLY A 608 24.45 -4.51 -19.89
N HIS A 609 23.64 -4.91 -18.91
CA HIS A 609 24.06 -5.86 -17.88
C HIS A 609 24.28 -7.27 -18.44
N PHE A 610 23.57 -7.65 -19.50
CA PHE A 610 23.92 -8.86 -20.26
C PHE A 610 25.31 -8.77 -20.90
N GLU A 611 25.63 -7.64 -21.55
CA GLU A 611 26.95 -7.42 -22.14
C GLU A 611 28.03 -7.45 -21.05
N GLN A 612 27.77 -6.86 -19.86
CA GLN A 612 28.68 -6.90 -18.73
C GLN A 612 28.93 -8.34 -18.23
N ALA A 613 27.87 -9.14 -18.10
CA ALA A 613 27.96 -10.56 -17.72
C ALA A 613 28.77 -11.41 -18.72
N VAL A 614 28.85 -10.97 -19.98
CA VAL A 614 29.64 -11.64 -21.02
C VAL A 614 31.05 -11.08 -21.09
N LEU A 615 31.26 -9.76 -21.02
CA LEU A 615 32.55 -9.15 -21.36
C LEU A 615 33.41 -8.79 -20.16
N VAL A 616 32.81 -8.35 -19.04
CA VAL A 616 33.55 -7.90 -17.85
C VAL A 616 34.03 -9.11 -17.07
N PRO A 617 35.35 -9.39 -16.97
CA PRO A 617 35.85 -10.68 -16.45
C PRO A 617 35.37 -11.01 -15.03
N LEU A 618 35.34 -10.02 -14.13
CA LEU A 618 34.90 -10.21 -12.75
C LEU A 618 33.40 -10.57 -12.66
N VAL A 619 32.56 -9.81 -13.38
CA VAL A 619 31.12 -10.08 -13.44
C VAL A 619 30.87 -11.43 -14.10
N HIS A 620 31.58 -11.73 -15.19
CA HIS A 620 31.49 -13.01 -15.88
C HIS A 620 31.78 -14.19 -14.95
N GLN A 621 32.87 -14.13 -14.17
CA GLN A 621 33.23 -15.19 -13.23
C GLN A 621 32.16 -15.40 -12.15
N GLN A 622 31.58 -14.30 -11.63
CA GLN A 622 30.47 -14.37 -10.67
C GLN A 622 29.25 -15.07 -11.29
N GLN A 623 28.92 -14.71 -12.53
CA GLN A 623 27.78 -15.28 -13.24
C GLN A 623 27.96 -16.77 -13.54
N LEU A 624 29.17 -17.18 -13.94
CA LEU A 624 29.51 -18.60 -14.10
C LEU A 624 29.37 -19.41 -12.81
N ALA A 625 29.67 -18.81 -11.66
CA ALA A 625 29.52 -19.47 -10.36
C ALA A 625 28.05 -19.68 -9.96
N LEU A 626 27.15 -18.81 -10.42
CA LEU A 626 25.71 -18.88 -10.17
C LEU A 626 24.94 -19.69 -11.25
N ALA A 627 25.54 -19.88 -12.42
CA ALA A 627 24.97 -20.64 -13.53
C ALA A 627 24.98 -22.16 -13.29
N ARG A 628 24.06 -22.88 -13.95
CA ARG A 628 23.93 -24.34 -13.80
C ARG A 628 25.06 -25.07 -14.54
N PRO A 629 25.73 -26.04 -13.91
CA PRO A 629 26.83 -26.77 -14.54
C PRO A 629 26.37 -27.81 -15.56
N ASP A 630 25.21 -28.45 -15.34
CA ASP A 630 24.79 -29.61 -16.10
C ASP A 630 23.76 -29.28 -17.19
N ARG A 631 24.00 -29.79 -18.41
CA ARG A 631 23.06 -29.69 -19.54
C ARG A 631 22.82 -31.03 -20.21
N HIS A 632 21.55 -31.38 -20.40
CA HIS A 632 21.15 -32.52 -21.24
C HIS A 632 21.47 -32.25 -22.73
N SER A 633 21.75 -33.31 -23.49
CA SER A 633 22.18 -33.23 -24.90
C SER A 633 21.27 -32.37 -25.79
N ARG A 634 19.94 -32.54 -25.69
CA ARG A 634 18.96 -31.73 -26.46
C ARG A 634 19.00 -30.23 -26.11
N ARG A 635 19.24 -29.90 -24.83
CA ARG A 635 19.35 -28.51 -24.38
C ARG A 635 20.69 -27.90 -24.86
N ALA A 636 21.75 -28.71 -24.89
CA ALA A 636 23.06 -28.27 -25.36
C ALA A 636 23.03 -27.83 -26.83
N VAL A 637 22.39 -28.60 -27.73
CA VAL A 637 22.25 -28.22 -29.16
C VAL A 637 21.56 -26.87 -29.29
N ARG A 638 20.38 -26.72 -28.69
CA ARG A 638 19.61 -25.47 -28.74
C ARG A 638 20.39 -24.28 -28.17
N LEU A 639 21.12 -24.46 -27.06
CA LEU A 639 21.91 -23.38 -26.47
C LEU A 639 23.10 -22.99 -27.36
N ASN A 640 23.77 -23.96 -28.00
CA ASN A 640 24.84 -23.67 -28.95
C ASN A 640 24.32 -22.84 -30.14
N ASP A 641 23.13 -23.17 -30.67
CA ASP A 641 22.49 -22.39 -31.73
C ASP A 641 22.19 -20.94 -31.28
N LEU A 642 21.74 -20.77 -30.03
CA LEU A 642 21.51 -19.45 -29.44
C LEU A 642 22.82 -18.67 -29.24
N VAL A 643 23.90 -19.33 -28.83
CA VAL A 643 25.24 -18.71 -28.74
C VAL A 643 25.68 -18.25 -30.13
N ASP A 644 25.54 -19.09 -31.16
CA ASP A 644 25.89 -18.72 -32.54
C ASP A 644 25.08 -17.52 -33.05
N GLN A 645 23.77 -17.51 -32.78
CA GLN A 645 22.90 -16.40 -33.13
C GLN A 645 23.31 -15.11 -32.40
N CYS A 646 23.63 -15.22 -31.10
CA CYS A 646 24.06 -14.08 -30.28
C CYS A 646 25.43 -13.53 -30.70
N ILE A 647 26.38 -14.39 -31.06
CA ILE A 647 27.70 -13.95 -31.55
C ILE A 647 27.57 -13.24 -32.91
N ARG A 648 26.74 -13.74 -33.82
CA ARG A 648 26.59 -13.16 -35.16
C ARG A 648 25.80 -11.85 -35.16
N ASN A 649 24.67 -11.81 -34.45
CA ASN A 649 23.68 -10.73 -34.59
C ASN A 649 23.54 -9.87 -33.33
N GLY A 650 24.29 -10.18 -32.27
CA GLY A 650 24.16 -9.55 -30.96
C GLY A 650 22.96 -10.05 -30.14
N PRO A 651 22.79 -9.55 -28.91
CA PRO A 651 21.71 -9.91 -27.99
C PRO A 651 20.33 -9.47 -28.47
N ALA A 652 20.23 -8.40 -29.28
CA ALA A 652 18.96 -7.90 -29.79
C ALA A 652 18.24 -8.91 -30.72
N ALA A 653 18.96 -9.88 -31.27
CA ALA A 653 18.38 -10.97 -32.06
C ALA A 653 17.68 -12.04 -31.21
N LEU A 654 17.81 -11.98 -29.88
CA LEU A 654 17.24 -12.93 -28.93
C LEU A 654 16.16 -12.26 -28.08
N ASN A 655 15.13 -13.03 -27.74
CA ASN A 655 14.15 -12.59 -26.75
C ASN A 655 14.69 -12.78 -25.31
N LYS A 656 14.07 -12.10 -24.35
CA LYS A 656 14.47 -12.13 -22.92
C LYS A 656 14.58 -13.54 -22.33
N LYS A 657 13.75 -14.48 -22.80
CA LYS A 657 13.78 -15.87 -22.33
C LYS A 657 15.01 -16.61 -22.87
N GLN A 658 15.34 -16.43 -24.15
CA GLN A 658 16.55 -17.00 -24.76
C GLN A 658 17.81 -16.44 -24.10
N ILE A 659 17.88 -15.13 -23.85
CA ILE A 659 19.00 -14.51 -23.12
C ILE A 659 19.10 -15.11 -21.71
N SER A 660 17.98 -15.28 -21.00
CA SER A 660 17.99 -15.92 -19.67
C SER A 660 18.47 -17.37 -19.73
N GLU A 661 18.07 -18.14 -20.75
CA GLU A 661 18.53 -19.52 -20.95
C GLU A 661 20.05 -19.59 -21.16
N LEU A 662 20.65 -18.64 -21.88
CA LEU A 662 22.10 -18.53 -22.06
C LEU A 662 22.82 -18.22 -20.75
N CYS A 663 22.33 -17.23 -19.98
CA CYS A 663 22.96 -16.81 -18.74
C CYS A 663 22.84 -17.83 -17.60
N GLU A 664 21.77 -18.63 -17.61
CA GLU A 664 21.56 -19.68 -16.61
C GLU A 664 22.39 -20.95 -16.87
N ASP A 665 23.04 -21.07 -18.03
CA ASP A 665 23.84 -22.23 -18.43
C ASP A 665 25.34 -21.87 -18.43
N ARG A 666 26.11 -22.57 -17.58
CA ARG A 666 27.53 -22.25 -17.36
C ARG A 666 28.36 -22.44 -18.63
N VAL A 667 28.05 -23.46 -19.43
CA VAL A 667 28.84 -23.78 -20.63
C VAL A 667 28.54 -22.79 -21.76
N ALA A 668 27.27 -22.47 -21.98
CA ALA A 668 26.85 -21.50 -22.99
C ALA A 668 27.41 -20.10 -22.68
N LEU A 669 27.35 -19.67 -21.42
CA LEU A 669 27.87 -18.36 -21.01
C LEU A 669 29.40 -18.28 -21.16
N ALA A 670 30.13 -19.33 -20.76
CA ALA A 670 31.59 -19.39 -20.92
C ALA A 670 32.02 -19.36 -22.40
N GLU A 671 31.30 -20.09 -23.25
CA GLU A 671 31.57 -20.09 -24.70
C GLU A 671 31.25 -18.73 -25.34
N LEU A 672 30.17 -18.08 -24.90
CA LEU A 672 29.82 -16.75 -25.35
C LEU A 672 30.91 -15.72 -24.97
N HIS A 673 31.41 -15.76 -23.73
CA HIS A 673 32.53 -14.91 -23.29
C HIS A 673 33.78 -15.12 -24.16
N ARG A 674 34.21 -16.38 -24.31
CA ARG A 674 35.39 -16.73 -25.12
C ARG A 674 35.26 -16.22 -26.56
N ARG A 675 34.11 -16.44 -27.19
CA ARG A 675 33.86 -16.04 -28.58
C ARG A 675 33.66 -14.54 -28.76
N ALA A 676 33.09 -13.86 -27.78
CA ALA A 676 32.93 -12.41 -27.82
C ALA A 676 34.30 -11.71 -27.81
N TRP A 677 35.26 -12.19 -27.00
CA TRP A 677 36.62 -11.63 -26.91
C TRP A 677 37.49 -11.84 -28.16
N ILE A 678 37.21 -12.86 -28.97
CA ILE A 678 37.90 -13.09 -30.26
C ILE A 678 37.09 -12.61 -31.46
N ALA A 679 35.98 -11.90 -31.23
CA ALA A 679 35.12 -11.44 -32.30
C ALA A 679 35.82 -10.31 -33.10
N PRO A 680 35.63 -10.25 -34.45
CA PRO A 680 36.21 -9.18 -35.26
C PRO A 680 35.79 -7.78 -34.77
N THR A 681 36.67 -6.79 -34.89
CA THR A 681 36.40 -5.40 -34.45
C THR A 681 35.13 -4.79 -35.06
N GLY A 682 34.80 -5.16 -36.30
CA GLY A 682 33.59 -4.72 -37.00
C GLY A 682 32.29 -5.43 -36.56
N SER A 683 32.38 -6.50 -35.76
CA SER A 683 31.21 -7.22 -35.26
C SER A 683 30.53 -6.51 -34.09
N TYR A 684 29.32 -6.92 -33.72
CA TYR A 684 28.61 -6.39 -32.55
C TYR A 684 29.46 -6.48 -31.27
N TRP A 685 30.08 -7.63 -31.01
CA TRP A 685 30.89 -7.85 -29.80
C TRP A 685 32.22 -7.09 -29.85
N GLY A 686 32.84 -6.93 -31.02
CA GLY A 686 34.00 -6.06 -31.20
C GLY A 686 33.68 -4.59 -30.88
N GLN A 687 32.51 -4.10 -31.32
CA GLN A 687 32.02 -2.77 -30.97
C GLN A 687 31.61 -2.65 -29.50
N ALA A 688 31.09 -3.72 -28.89
CA ALA A 688 30.78 -3.74 -27.46
C ALA A 688 32.04 -3.68 -26.59
N ILE A 689 33.12 -4.36 -27.00
CA ILE A 689 34.43 -4.27 -26.35
C ILE A 689 35.01 -2.86 -26.47
N ALA A 690 34.82 -2.18 -27.60
CA ALA A 690 35.24 -0.79 -27.76
C ALA A 690 34.45 0.22 -26.90
N ARG A 691 33.30 -0.19 -26.33
CA ARG A 691 32.47 0.61 -25.41
C ARG A 691 32.78 0.36 -23.93
N LEU A 692 33.54 -0.69 -23.60
CA LEU A 692 34.10 -0.93 -22.26
C LEU A 692 35.21 0.08 -21.97
#